data_AF-A0A6B2UHE7-F1
#
_entry.id   AF-A0A6B2UHE7-F1
#
_cell.length_a   1.000
_cell.length_b   1.000
_cell.length_c   1.000
_cell.angle_alpha   90.00
_cell.angle_beta   90.00
_cell.angle_gamma   90.00
#
_symmetry.space_group_name_H-M   'P 1'
#
loop_
_entity.id
_entity.type
_entity.pdbx_description
1 polymer ?
#
loop_
_entity_poly.entity_id
_entity_poly.type
_entity_poly.pdbx_seq_one_letter_code
_entity_poly.pdbx_strand_id
1 'polypeptide(L)'
;MNPEYAAYAAAHPLFYDTTHHARAGLPAQRGAEDYADALGTVPPGWEEARRGDWRSLAPAGAHVPPQGWKIHVSASLDAAPRVLARTARLCFARRVPFKFVPTPTLLLLRNGKYADRAGSGKFLTLYPPAPEDFEPLCRDLAAALDGEPGPYILSDLRIGAGPVHVRYGAFAPRFCPGPDGLPVPAVADPAGTLVPDPRGPVFTVPAWVTPPPFLAPHLAARAAAGADGIPYTIEGALHFSNGGGVYRAEDPRTGRRLVLKEARPHAGLAADGTDAVRRLAHEEDMLRALAGLDCVPAVHEHLTVGEHRFLVMDFVPGTTLNTLFARRFPLSRSAPGEAALAAHAAWADRMHRLVTDAVAAVHARGVVMGDLHMSNVMVSEDEQHVVLLDFEAASRMADAVRPTVANPAFAAPRDRTGQAVDTYALACLRLALHLPLTTLFGLDRGHATRLADAVAETFPVPRASLDVAVREIEGPPDHGDRTPAPDAVSLTSWPRARDLLVRALLASRTPERADRCFPGDIAQFASPAGGASLGHGTAGVLHALDAAGERCPEAEQWLLARTKAPASGTPCGLYDGLAGIAWTLDRLGHTQEALDLAALIAREPLHALPPALHGGQAGIALVLGTLAARAGSAEAAPLRAAA
;
A
#
# COMPACT_ATOMS: atom_id res chain seq x y z
N MET A 1 5.34 -6.86 5.66
CA MET A 1 4.06 -6.16 5.45
C MET A 1 3.65 -6.39 4.01
N ASN A 2 2.42 -6.81 3.73
CA ASN A 2 1.92 -6.85 2.34
C ASN A 2 1.90 -5.38 1.83
N PRO A 3 2.60 -5.04 0.73
CA PRO A 3 2.69 -3.67 0.21
C PRO A 3 1.32 -3.03 -0.01
N GLU A 4 0.29 -3.84 -0.29
CA GLU A 4 -1.08 -3.38 -0.49
C GLU A 4 -1.63 -2.63 0.72
N TYR A 5 -1.31 -3.06 1.94
CA TYR A 5 -1.84 -2.46 3.17
C TYR A 5 -1.20 -1.09 3.49
N ALA A 6 0.02 -0.84 3.02
CA ALA A 6 0.75 0.39 3.34
C ALA A 6 0.01 1.63 2.82
N ALA A 7 -0.60 1.54 1.63
CA ALA A 7 -1.41 2.63 1.07
C ALA A 7 -2.64 2.95 1.92
N TYR A 8 -3.30 1.94 2.49
CA TYR A 8 -4.49 2.13 3.31
C TYR A 8 -4.17 2.61 4.73
N ALA A 9 -3.02 2.19 5.29
CA ALA A 9 -2.55 2.66 6.59
C ALA A 9 -2.17 4.16 6.56
N ALA A 10 -1.76 4.68 5.41
CA ALA A 10 -1.44 6.10 5.26
C ALA A 10 -2.68 7.01 5.27
N ALA A 11 -3.88 6.47 5.06
CA ALA A 11 -5.10 7.26 4.92
C ALA A 11 -5.75 7.65 6.26
N HIS A 12 -5.59 6.82 7.30
CA HIS A 12 -6.18 7.07 8.62
C HIS A 12 -5.27 6.55 9.75
N PRO A 13 -5.11 7.28 10.87
CA PRO A 13 -4.14 6.95 11.91
C PRO A 13 -4.44 5.66 12.69
N LEU A 14 -5.69 5.20 12.72
CA LEU A 14 -6.13 4.05 13.52
C LEU A 14 -6.73 2.90 12.71
N PHE A 15 -7.13 3.13 11.46
CA PHE A 15 -7.91 2.18 10.68
C PHE A 15 -7.37 2.15 9.26
N TYR A 16 -7.50 1.02 8.56
CA TYR A 16 -7.27 1.03 7.12
C TYR A 16 -8.37 1.84 6.43
N ASP A 17 -7.96 2.71 5.52
CA ASP A 17 -8.91 3.51 4.74
C ASP A 17 -8.38 3.80 3.33
N THR A 18 -9.25 4.22 2.42
CA THR A 18 -8.83 4.56 1.07
C THR A 18 -8.16 5.92 1.03
N THR A 19 -7.19 6.06 0.12
CA THR A 19 -6.39 7.28 -0.04
C THR A 19 -7.24 8.51 -0.40
N HIS A 20 -8.38 8.34 -1.07
CA HIS A 20 -9.31 9.45 -1.37
C HIS A 20 -10.12 9.94 -0.17
N HIS A 21 -10.08 9.21 0.96
CA HIS A 21 -10.55 9.67 2.26
C HIS A 21 -9.43 10.19 3.17
N ALA A 22 -8.17 10.17 2.71
CA ALA A 22 -7.05 10.69 3.49
C ALA A 22 -7.30 12.17 3.83
N ARG A 23 -7.44 12.47 5.12
CA ARG A 23 -7.62 13.85 5.60
C ARG A 23 -6.36 14.67 5.33
N ALA A 24 -6.53 15.96 5.03
CA ALA A 24 -5.45 16.93 4.88
C ALA A 24 -4.54 16.92 6.12
N GLY A 25 -3.40 16.22 6.03
CA GLY A 25 -2.51 16.02 7.16
C GLY A 25 -1.07 15.67 6.80
N LEU A 26 -0.75 15.49 5.51
CA LEU A 26 0.64 15.37 5.09
C LEU A 26 1.30 16.77 5.12
N PRO A 27 2.47 16.93 5.75
CA PRO A 27 3.07 18.24 6.02
C PRO A 27 3.35 19.08 4.77
N ALA A 28 3.54 18.45 3.62
CA ALA A 28 4.11 19.08 2.44
C ALA A 28 3.20 20.10 1.72
N GLN A 29 1.87 20.05 1.89
CA GLN A 29 0.96 20.99 1.21
C GLN A 29 -0.22 21.43 2.08
N ARG A 30 0.05 22.28 3.08
CA ARG A 30 -1.00 23.09 3.73
C ARG A 30 -1.46 24.18 2.74
N GLY A 31 -2.62 24.00 2.11
CA GLY A 31 -3.30 25.08 1.37
C GLY A 31 -3.94 24.72 0.03
N ALA A 32 -3.61 23.58 -0.60
CA ALA A 32 -4.26 23.10 -1.82
C ALA A 32 -5.01 21.80 -1.54
N GLU A 33 -6.32 21.90 -1.27
CA GLU A 33 -7.17 20.73 -0.99
C GLU A 33 -7.62 20.00 -2.27
N ASP A 34 -7.65 20.68 -3.42
CA ASP A 34 -8.06 20.16 -4.73
C ASP A 34 -7.37 20.98 -5.83
N TYR A 35 -7.15 20.39 -7.00
CA TYR A 35 -6.69 21.07 -8.21
C TYR A 35 -7.80 21.86 -8.94
N ALA A 36 -8.89 22.23 -8.27
CA ALA A 36 -10.04 22.91 -8.86
C ALA A 36 -9.65 24.23 -9.58
N ASP A 37 -8.79 25.05 -8.97
CA ASP A 37 -8.32 26.29 -9.58
C ASP A 37 -7.50 26.05 -10.85
N ALA A 38 -6.70 24.98 -10.85
CA ALA A 38 -5.89 24.58 -12.00
C ALA A 38 -6.74 23.99 -13.14
N LEU A 39 -7.81 23.26 -12.81
CA LEU A 39 -8.79 22.79 -13.80
C LEU A 39 -9.50 23.96 -14.49
N GLY A 40 -9.78 25.03 -13.73
CA GLY A 40 -10.55 26.17 -14.20
C GLY A 40 -12.03 25.85 -14.41
N THR A 41 -12.74 26.72 -15.13
CA THR A 41 -14.17 26.55 -15.40
C THR A 41 -14.41 25.43 -16.41
N VAL A 42 -15.16 24.41 -15.99
CA VAL A 42 -15.63 23.34 -16.88
C VAL A 42 -16.67 23.92 -17.85
N PRO A 43 -16.51 23.77 -19.18
CA PRO A 43 -17.47 24.29 -20.14
C PRO A 43 -18.87 23.65 -19.99
N PRO A 44 -19.95 24.34 -20.41
CA PRO A 44 -21.28 23.74 -20.48
C PRO A 44 -21.30 22.47 -21.36
N GLY A 45 -22.16 21.51 -21.01
CA GLY A 45 -22.28 20.25 -21.74
C GLY A 45 -21.19 19.23 -21.42
N TRP A 46 -20.61 19.30 -20.22
CA TRP A 46 -19.74 18.28 -19.63
C TRP A 46 -20.37 17.72 -18.35
N GLU A 47 -20.14 16.44 -18.12
CA GLU A 47 -20.53 15.70 -16.93
C GLU A 47 -19.30 15.40 -16.09
N GLU A 48 -19.47 15.45 -14.76
CA GLU A 48 -18.42 15.17 -13.78
C GLU A 48 -18.81 13.97 -12.91
N ALA A 49 -17.84 13.09 -12.65
CA ALA A 49 -17.98 12.02 -11.68
C ALA A 49 -16.71 11.84 -10.84
N ARG A 50 -16.88 11.52 -9.55
CA ARG A 50 -15.79 11.07 -8.67
C ARG A 50 -15.90 9.57 -8.45
N ARG A 51 -14.83 8.82 -8.70
CA ARG A 51 -14.76 7.37 -8.47
C ARG A 51 -13.37 6.99 -7.94
N GLY A 52 -13.33 6.58 -6.68
CA GLY A 52 -12.06 6.32 -5.97
C GLY A 52 -11.14 7.54 -6.03
N ASP A 53 -9.89 7.32 -6.42
CA ASP A 53 -8.85 8.35 -6.49
C ASP A 53 -8.98 9.31 -7.68
N TRP A 54 -10.03 9.21 -8.49
CA TRP A 54 -10.15 9.92 -9.77
C TRP A 54 -11.36 10.85 -9.82
N ARG A 55 -11.12 12.05 -10.35
CA ARG A 55 -12.16 12.96 -10.86
C ARG A 55 -12.20 12.85 -12.38
N SER A 56 -13.36 12.51 -12.92
CA SER A 56 -13.57 12.24 -14.34
C SER A 56 -14.46 13.32 -14.95
N LEU A 57 -14.09 13.77 -16.15
CA LEU A 57 -14.85 14.71 -16.96
C LEU A 57 -15.07 14.11 -18.35
N ALA A 58 -16.33 14.11 -18.79
CA ALA A 58 -16.70 13.67 -20.13
C ALA A 58 -17.70 14.66 -20.74
N PRO A 59 -17.68 14.91 -22.05
CA PRO A 59 -18.77 15.62 -22.70
C PRO A 59 -20.09 14.87 -22.48
N ALA A 60 -21.18 15.59 -22.25
CA ALA A 60 -22.50 14.99 -22.06
C ALA A 60 -22.88 14.12 -23.27
N GLY A 61 -23.32 12.89 -23.01
CA GLY A 61 -23.62 11.90 -24.04
C GLY A 61 -22.41 11.36 -24.81
N ALA A 62 -21.17 11.60 -24.36
CA ALA A 62 -19.98 11.07 -25.02
C ALA A 62 -19.97 9.54 -25.05
N HIS A 63 -19.73 8.98 -26.23
CA HIS A 63 -19.45 7.55 -26.37
C HIS A 63 -17.96 7.31 -26.13
N VAL A 64 -17.65 6.58 -25.06
CA VAL A 64 -16.28 6.14 -24.77
C VAL A 64 -16.14 4.69 -25.25
N PRO A 65 -15.22 4.39 -26.18
CA PRO A 65 -14.97 3.01 -26.60
C PRO A 65 -14.66 2.11 -25.40
N PRO A 66 -14.97 0.81 -25.42
CA PRO A 66 -14.67 -0.07 -24.29
C PRO A 66 -13.16 -0.32 -24.11
N GLN A 67 -12.37 -0.14 -25.17
CA GLN A 67 -10.90 -0.25 -25.18
C GLN A 67 -10.28 0.55 -26.33
N GLY A 68 -8.99 0.78 -26.23
CA GLY A 68 -8.19 1.37 -27.29
C GLY A 68 -6.85 1.87 -26.79
N TRP A 69 -6.21 2.72 -27.58
CA TRP A 69 -5.06 3.51 -27.13
C TRP A 69 -5.53 4.65 -26.24
N LYS A 70 -5.09 4.64 -24.97
CA LYS A 70 -5.29 5.74 -24.02
C LYS A 70 -3.98 6.47 -23.78
N ILE A 71 -4.11 7.74 -23.44
CA ILE A 71 -2.98 8.62 -23.16
C ILE A 71 -2.92 8.84 -21.66
N HIS A 72 -1.76 8.61 -21.06
CA HIS A 72 -1.48 8.97 -19.68
C HIS A 72 -0.51 10.14 -19.65
N VAL A 73 -0.75 11.06 -18.74
CA VAL A 73 0.16 12.20 -18.50
C VAL A 73 0.66 12.08 -17.07
N SER A 74 1.97 12.13 -16.88
CA SER A 74 2.59 12.21 -15.56
C SER A 74 2.86 13.66 -15.16
N ALA A 75 3.15 13.91 -13.89
CA ALA A 75 3.58 15.21 -13.39
C ALA A 75 4.32 15.06 -12.07
N SER A 76 5.31 15.92 -11.84
CA SER A 76 5.79 16.19 -10.47
C SER A 76 4.72 16.98 -9.69
N LEU A 77 4.79 16.97 -8.36
CA LEU A 77 3.84 17.69 -7.52
C LEU A 77 3.76 19.18 -7.86
N ASP A 78 4.90 19.82 -8.08
CA ASP A 78 5.00 21.25 -8.40
C ASP A 78 4.52 21.60 -9.83
N ALA A 79 4.57 20.62 -10.74
CA ALA A 79 4.12 20.79 -12.13
C ALA A 79 2.65 20.45 -12.35
N ALA A 80 2.06 19.63 -11.47
CA ALA A 80 0.71 19.11 -11.61
C ALA A 80 -0.36 20.19 -11.91
N PRO A 81 -0.38 21.37 -11.23
CA PRO A 81 -1.34 22.42 -11.57
C PRO A 81 -1.21 22.93 -13.02
N ARG A 82 0.02 23.16 -13.50
CA ARG A 82 0.26 23.66 -14.87
C ARG A 82 -0.04 22.59 -15.92
N VAL A 83 0.36 21.35 -15.65
CA VAL A 83 0.10 20.20 -16.52
C VAL A 83 -1.41 19.96 -16.65
N LEU A 84 -2.17 20.02 -15.54
CA LEU A 84 -3.62 19.90 -15.57
C LEU A 84 -4.26 21.01 -16.39
N ALA A 85 -3.89 22.28 -16.14
CA ALA A 85 -4.47 23.42 -16.84
C ALA A 85 -4.28 23.33 -18.37
N ARG A 86 -3.07 22.97 -18.84
CA ARG A 86 -2.79 22.83 -20.27
C ARG A 86 -3.50 21.63 -20.89
N THR A 87 -3.49 20.49 -20.19
CA THR A 87 -4.15 19.26 -20.67
C THR A 87 -5.67 19.44 -20.73
N ALA A 88 -6.28 20.00 -19.69
CA ALA A 88 -7.72 20.24 -19.62
C ALA A 88 -8.19 21.18 -20.74
N ARG A 89 -7.45 22.27 -21.04
CA ARG A 89 -7.77 23.17 -22.16
C ARG A 89 -7.82 22.42 -23.51
N LEU A 90 -6.84 21.54 -23.76
CA LEU A 90 -6.82 20.71 -24.98
C LEU A 90 -7.99 19.73 -25.00
N CYS A 91 -8.27 19.05 -23.88
CA CYS A 91 -9.40 18.14 -23.76
C CYS A 91 -10.74 18.84 -23.98
N PHE A 92 -10.92 20.04 -23.43
CA PHE A 92 -12.12 20.84 -23.61
C PHE A 92 -12.31 21.26 -25.06
N ALA A 93 -11.24 21.77 -25.71
CA ALA A 93 -11.29 22.18 -27.11
C ALA A 93 -11.58 21.01 -28.07
N ARG A 94 -11.01 19.83 -27.79
CA ARG A 94 -11.15 18.62 -28.63
C ARG A 94 -12.27 17.67 -28.18
N ARG A 95 -13.04 18.04 -27.15
CA ARG A 95 -14.10 17.20 -26.55
C ARG A 95 -13.63 15.79 -26.15
N VAL A 96 -12.43 15.68 -25.59
CA VAL A 96 -11.82 14.41 -25.19
C VAL A 96 -12.19 14.09 -23.73
N PRO A 97 -12.88 12.98 -23.43
CA PRO A 97 -13.08 12.51 -22.07
C PRO A 97 -11.74 12.26 -21.35
N PHE A 98 -11.62 12.70 -20.12
CA PHE A 98 -10.41 12.50 -19.32
C PHE A 98 -10.71 12.41 -17.84
N LYS A 99 -9.75 11.87 -17.09
CA LYS A 99 -9.78 11.86 -15.63
C LYS A 99 -8.42 12.22 -15.07
N PHE A 100 -8.40 12.73 -13.85
CA PHE A 100 -7.18 13.12 -13.17
C PHE A 100 -7.28 12.85 -11.66
N VAL A 101 -6.11 12.80 -11.02
CA VAL A 101 -6.01 12.69 -9.56
C VAL A 101 -6.34 14.06 -8.94
N PRO A 102 -7.40 14.20 -8.12
CA PRO A 102 -7.95 15.51 -7.80
C PRO A 102 -7.15 16.31 -6.77
N THR A 103 -6.25 15.68 -6.01
CA THR A 103 -5.52 16.35 -4.93
C THR A 103 -4.02 16.07 -4.96
N PRO A 104 -3.18 17.00 -4.45
CA PRO A 104 -1.75 16.77 -4.32
C PRO A 104 -1.38 15.61 -3.39
N THR A 105 -2.10 15.46 -2.27
CA THR A 105 -1.95 14.35 -1.32
C THR A 105 -2.14 13.00 -2.02
N LEU A 106 -3.18 12.88 -2.86
CA LEU A 106 -3.41 11.66 -3.64
C LEU A 106 -2.29 11.41 -4.65
N LEU A 107 -1.83 12.45 -5.36
CA LEU A 107 -0.75 12.32 -6.33
C LEU A 107 0.57 11.87 -5.65
N LEU A 108 0.85 12.42 -4.46
CA LEU A 108 1.99 12.02 -3.62
C LEU A 108 1.92 10.54 -3.26
N LEU A 109 0.79 10.08 -2.70
CA LEU A 109 0.60 8.68 -2.29
C LEU A 109 0.72 7.72 -3.48
N ARG A 110 0.15 8.09 -4.63
CA ARG A 110 0.23 7.30 -5.87
C ARG A 110 1.63 7.23 -6.48
N ASN A 111 2.55 8.09 -6.07
CA ASN A 111 3.93 8.12 -6.54
C ASN A 111 4.94 7.90 -5.39
N GLY A 112 4.48 7.42 -4.22
CA GLY A 112 5.34 7.14 -3.08
C GLY A 112 6.32 6.00 -3.31
N LYS A 113 7.31 5.80 -2.41
CA LYS A 113 8.35 4.75 -2.50
C LYS A 113 7.77 3.34 -2.73
N TYR A 114 6.71 2.99 -2.01
CA TYR A 114 6.06 1.67 -2.09
C TYR A 114 4.74 1.66 -2.85
N ALA A 115 4.46 2.71 -3.64
CA ALA A 115 3.28 2.75 -4.49
C ALA A 115 3.33 1.67 -5.58
N ASP A 116 2.17 1.23 -6.07
CA ASP A 116 2.06 0.31 -7.20
C ASP A 116 2.86 0.83 -8.40
N ARG A 117 3.85 0.06 -8.84
CA ARG A 117 4.77 0.43 -9.92
C ARG A 117 4.07 0.56 -11.28
N ALA A 118 2.95 -0.12 -11.48
CA ALA A 118 2.21 -0.05 -12.75
C ALA A 118 1.31 1.20 -12.84
N GLY A 119 0.72 1.60 -11.72
CA GLY A 119 -0.14 2.78 -11.61
C GLY A 119 0.61 4.08 -11.28
N SER A 120 1.84 3.98 -10.80
CA SER A 120 2.64 5.10 -10.33
C SER A 120 2.93 6.13 -11.43
N GLY A 121 2.91 7.41 -11.03
CA GLY A 121 3.18 8.54 -11.92
C GLY A 121 2.01 8.93 -12.83
N LYS A 122 0.97 8.09 -12.99
CA LYS A 122 -0.23 8.44 -13.77
C LYS A 122 -1.02 9.52 -13.05
N PHE A 123 -0.94 10.75 -13.55
CA PHE A 123 -1.67 11.90 -13.03
C PHE A 123 -2.97 12.15 -13.79
N LEU A 124 -2.94 12.13 -15.13
CA LEU A 124 -4.12 12.17 -15.98
C LEU A 124 -4.24 10.92 -16.87
N THR A 125 -5.46 10.58 -17.26
CA THR A 125 -5.77 9.60 -18.30
C THR A 125 -6.80 10.17 -19.25
N LEU A 126 -6.50 10.18 -20.54
CA LEU A 126 -7.35 10.69 -21.60
C LEU A 126 -7.80 9.53 -22.50
N TYR A 127 -9.04 9.61 -22.96
CA TYR A 127 -9.69 8.59 -23.76
C TYR A 127 -10.06 9.18 -25.12
N PRO A 128 -9.21 9.02 -26.16
CA PRO A 128 -9.56 9.43 -27.51
C PRO A 128 -10.91 8.83 -27.93
N PRO A 129 -11.87 9.64 -28.41
CA PRO A 129 -13.21 9.14 -28.73
C PRO A 129 -13.21 8.26 -29.99
N ALA A 130 -12.30 8.53 -30.94
CA ALA A 130 -12.08 7.71 -32.12
C ALA A 130 -10.58 7.42 -32.36
N PRO A 131 -10.23 6.32 -33.05
CA PRO A 131 -8.82 5.98 -33.36
C PRO A 131 -8.06 7.08 -34.10
N GLU A 132 -8.74 7.85 -34.95
CA GLU A 132 -8.16 8.91 -35.78
C GLU A 132 -7.73 10.13 -34.95
N ASP A 133 -8.34 10.34 -33.77
CA ASP A 133 -8.02 11.44 -32.86
C ASP A 133 -6.74 11.18 -32.04
N PHE A 134 -6.32 9.91 -31.94
CA PHE A 134 -5.24 9.51 -31.05
C PHE A 134 -3.89 10.15 -31.41
N GLU A 135 -3.49 10.10 -32.68
CA GLU A 135 -2.20 10.63 -33.14
C GLU A 135 -2.12 12.17 -33.03
N PRO A 136 -3.09 12.96 -33.55
CA PRO A 136 -3.10 14.41 -33.38
C PRO A 136 -3.10 14.83 -31.92
N LEU A 137 -3.88 14.16 -31.07
CA LEU A 137 -3.93 14.47 -29.65
C LEU A 137 -2.59 14.20 -28.95
N CYS A 138 -1.91 13.10 -29.28
CA CYS A 138 -0.57 12.82 -28.75
C CYS A 138 0.44 13.92 -29.13
N ARG A 139 0.42 14.37 -30.39
CA ARG A 139 1.33 15.44 -30.86
C ARG A 139 1.07 16.76 -30.16
N ASP A 140 -0.20 17.16 -30.06
CA ASP A 140 -0.58 18.39 -29.37
C ASP A 140 -0.19 18.38 -27.90
N LEU A 141 -0.41 17.26 -27.20
CA LEU A 141 -0.02 17.10 -25.81
C LEU A 141 1.50 17.12 -25.65
N ALA A 142 2.23 16.42 -26.52
CA ALA A 142 3.69 16.40 -26.49
C ALA A 142 4.27 17.80 -26.69
N ALA A 143 3.71 18.60 -27.60
CA ALA A 143 4.13 19.98 -27.80
C ALA A 143 3.74 20.91 -26.63
N ALA A 144 2.52 20.78 -26.09
CA ALA A 144 2.03 21.65 -25.02
C ALA A 144 2.69 21.39 -23.66
N LEU A 145 3.19 20.17 -23.45
CA LEU A 145 3.78 19.71 -22.20
C LEU A 145 5.30 19.48 -22.31
N ASP A 146 5.93 19.94 -23.40
CA ASP A 146 7.37 19.84 -23.56
C ASP A 146 8.11 20.54 -22.40
N GLY A 147 9.13 19.87 -21.88
CA GLY A 147 9.91 20.33 -20.71
C GLY A 147 9.21 20.25 -19.34
N GLU A 148 7.93 19.87 -19.24
CA GLU A 148 7.30 19.69 -17.91
C GLU A 148 7.81 18.41 -17.23
N PRO A 149 8.21 18.48 -15.94
CA PRO A 149 8.76 17.33 -15.23
C PRO A 149 7.68 16.35 -14.79
N GLY A 150 7.99 15.05 -14.87
CA GLY A 150 7.16 13.98 -14.35
C GLY A 150 7.89 12.64 -14.33
N PRO A 151 7.47 11.70 -13.46
CA PRO A 151 8.06 10.37 -13.45
C PRO A 151 7.78 9.63 -14.76
N TYR A 152 8.72 8.80 -15.20
CA TYR A 152 8.49 7.85 -16.29
C TYR A 152 7.41 6.83 -15.89
N ILE A 153 6.41 6.58 -16.74
CA ILE A 153 5.38 5.57 -16.47
C ILE A 153 5.84 4.20 -17.02
N LEU A 154 6.22 3.27 -16.13
CA LEU A 154 6.86 2.00 -16.51
C LEU A 154 6.01 1.11 -17.43
N SER A 155 4.68 1.14 -17.25
CA SER A 155 3.73 0.34 -18.01
C SER A 155 3.39 0.90 -19.40
N ASP A 156 3.96 2.04 -19.77
CA ASP A 156 3.55 2.84 -20.91
C ASP A 156 4.74 3.24 -21.80
N LEU A 157 4.44 3.59 -23.05
CA LEU A 157 5.40 4.12 -24.01
C LEU A 157 5.43 5.64 -23.94
N ARG A 158 6.58 6.26 -23.63
CA ARG A 158 6.73 7.72 -23.62
C ARG A 158 6.74 8.29 -25.04
N ILE A 159 6.06 9.41 -25.24
CA ILE A 159 6.04 10.17 -26.48
C ILE A 159 6.97 11.37 -26.33
N GLY A 160 8.07 11.35 -27.08
CA GLY A 160 9.14 12.36 -26.99
C GLY A 160 9.84 12.35 -25.62
N ALA A 161 10.24 13.53 -25.15
CA ALA A 161 10.87 13.73 -23.85
C ALA A 161 9.91 14.36 -22.81
N GLY A 162 8.65 14.61 -23.17
CA GLY A 162 7.65 15.17 -22.26
C GLY A 162 7.03 14.11 -21.33
N PRO A 163 6.06 14.51 -20.49
CA PRO A 163 5.37 13.61 -19.56
C PRO A 163 4.22 12.82 -20.22
N VAL A 164 4.16 12.77 -21.56
CA VAL A 164 3.09 12.12 -22.32
C VAL A 164 3.44 10.67 -22.58
N HIS A 165 2.53 9.76 -22.25
CA HIS A 165 2.71 8.33 -22.38
C HIS A 165 1.47 7.67 -22.98
N VAL A 166 1.63 6.53 -23.65
CA VAL A 166 0.53 5.81 -24.28
C VAL A 166 0.55 4.33 -23.96
N ARG A 167 -0.66 3.75 -23.89
CA ARG A 167 -0.86 2.31 -23.71
C ARG A 167 -2.17 1.87 -24.33
N TYR A 168 -2.18 0.67 -24.90
CA TYR A 168 -3.41 -0.02 -25.28
C TYR A 168 -4.05 -0.72 -24.08
N GLY A 169 -5.35 -0.60 -23.88
CA GLY A 169 -6.05 -1.34 -22.83
C GLY A 169 -7.53 -0.96 -22.67
N ALA A 170 -8.15 -1.51 -21.64
CA ALA A 170 -9.56 -1.21 -21.33
C ALA A 170 -9.75 0.24 -20.89
N PHE A 171 -10.86 0.85 -21.33
CA PHE A 171 -11.29 2.19 -20.93
C PHE A 171 -12.28 2.11 -19.76
N ALA A 172 -13.19 1.14 -19.82
CA ALA A 172 -14.14 0.81 -18.77
C ALA A 172 -13.75 -0.50 -18.06
N PRO A 173 -14.12 -0.69 -16.77
CA PRO A 173 -13.96 -1.97 -16.08
C PRO A 173 -14.68 -3.08 -16.83
N ARG A 174 -13.94 -4.10 -17.24
CA ARG A 174 -14.42 -5.37 -17.77
C ARG A 174 -13.54 -6.45 -17.18
N PHE A 175 -14.12 -7.60 -16.88
CA PHE A 175 -13.42 -8.68 -16.20
C PHE A 175 -13.61 -9.99 -16.95
N CYS A 176 -12.59 -10.85 -16.91
CA CYS A 176 -12.67 -12.25 -17.31
C CYS A 176 -12.00 -13.12 -16.24
N PRO A 177 -12.24 -14.44 -16.21
CA PRO A 177 -11.49 -15.33 -15.33
C PRO A 177 -9.99 -15.29 -15.65
N GLY A 178 -9.16 -15.14 -14.62
CA GLY A 178 -7.71 -15.27 -14.69
C GLY A 178 -7.24 -16.74 -14.66
N PRO A 179 -5.92 -16.99 -14.73
CA PRO A 179 -5.36 -18.35 -14.67
C PRO A 179 -5.70 -19.11 -13.38
N ASP A 180 -5.98 -18.39 -12.30
CA ASP A 180 -6.39 -18.89 -10.98
C ASP A 180 -7.92 -18.90 -10.79
N GLY A 181 -8.69 -18.55 -11.83
CA GLY A 181 -10.15 -18.43 -11.78
C GLY A 181 -10.65 -17.13 -11.15
N LEU A 182 -9.78 -16.24 -10.66
CA LEU A 182 -10.18 -14.96 -10.08
C LEU A 182 -10.49 -13.94 -11.19
N PRO A 183 -11.46 -13.03 -11.01
CA PRO A 183 -11.75 -11.98 -12.00
C PRO A 183 -10.55 -11.05 -12.19
N VAL A 184 -10.02 -10.98 -13.42
CA VAL A 184 -8.95 -10.05 -13.81
C VAL A 184 -9.45 -9.05 -14.85
N PRO A 185 -8.91 -7.81 -14.88
CA PRO A 185 -9.29 -6.84 -15.90
C PRO A 185 -9.04 -7.37 -17.32
N ALA A 186 -9.93 -7.03 -18.25
CA ALA A 186 -9.95 -7.63 -19.58
C ALA A 186 -10.08 -6.64 -20.75
N VAL A 187 -9.50 -7.03 -21.88
CA VAL A 187 -9.72 -6.45 -23.21
C VAL A 187 -10.38 -7.50 -24.12
N ALA A 188 -11.09 -7.07 -25.16
CA ALA A 188 -11.64 -7.96 -26.17
C ALA A 188 -10.61 -8.18 -27.29
N ASP A 189 -10.47 -9.42 -27.72
CA ASP A 189 -9.76 -9.77 -28.95
C ASP A 189 -10.63 -9.44 -30.20
N PRO A 190 -10.14 -9.65 -31.44
CA PRO A 190 -10.91 -9.38 -32.66
C PRO A 190 -12.19 -10.23 -32.80
N ALA A 191 -12.31 -11.35 -32.07
CA ALA A 191 -13.51 -12.17 -32.05
C ALA A 191 -14.53 -11.72 -30.98
N GLY A 192 -14.18 -10.71 -30.16
CA GLY A 192 -15.00 -10.23 -29.05
C GLY A 192 -14.80 -10.98 -27.74
N THR A 193 -13.88 -11.95 -27.70
CA THR A 193 -13.59 -12.74 -26.49
C THR A 193 -12.81 -11.88 -25.50
N LEU A 194 -13.28 -11.84 -24.25
CA LEU A 194 -12.56 -11.14 -23.18
C LEU A 194 -11.33 -11.95 -22.76
N VAL A 195 -10.17 -11.30 -22.84
CA VAL A 195 -8.88 -11.85 -22.45
C VAL A 195 -8.19 -10.89 -21.48
N PRO A 196 -7.30 -11.39 -20.59
CA PRO A 196 -6.65 -10.55 -19.59
C PRO A 196 -5.92 -9.34 -20.20
N ASP A 197 -6.10 -8.16 -19.59
CA ASP A 197 -5.35 -6.92 -19.82
C ASP A 197 -4.16 -6.88 -18.84
N PRO A 198 -2.93 -7.28 -19.22
CA PRO A 198 -1.82 -7.42 -18.28
C PRO A 198 -1.35 -6.05 -17.77
N ARG A 199 -1.55 -5.76 -16.48
CA ARG A 199 -1.24 -4.45 -15.86
C ARG A 199 0.10 -4.41 -15.11
N GLY A 200 1.12 -5.13 -15.60
CA GLY A 200 2.46 -5.09 -15.00
C GLY A 200 3.21 -3.77 -15.25
N PRO A 201 4.34 -3.53 -14.55
CA PRO A 201 5.18 -2.35 -14.72
C PRO A 201 6.09 -2.45 -15.96
N VAL A 202 5.53 -2.95 -17.06
CA VAL A 202 6.21 -3.12 -18.35
C VAL A 202 5.24 -2.74 -19.46
N PHE A 203 5.73 -2.00 -20.45
CA PHE A 203 4.95 -1.71 -21.65
C PHE A 203 4.73 -2.98 -22.48
N THR A 204 3.47 -3.31 -22.73
CA THR A 204 3.04 -4.45 -23.55
C THR A 204 1.94 -4.01 -24.51
N VAL A 205 1.97 -4.54 -25.73
CA VAL A 205 0.90 -4.37 -26.72
C VAL A 205 0.31 -5.75 -27.00
N PRO A 206 -1.02 -5.93 -27.01
CA PRO A 206 -1.62 -7.21 -27.38
C PRO A 206 -1.18 -7.65 -28.78
N ALA A 207 -0.98 -8.96 -28.99
CA ALA A 207 -0.41 -9.49 -30.23
C ALA A 207 -1.23 -9.16 -31.49
N TRP A 208 -2.54 -8.96 -31.35
CA TRP A 208 -3.44 -8.58 -32.45
C TRP A 208 -3.52 -7.06 -32.71
N VAL A 209 -2.85 -6.24 -31.90
CA VAL A 209 -2.85 -4.78 -32.05
C VAL A 209 -1.56 -4.37 -32.75
N THR A 210 -1.70 -3.74 -33.91
CA THR A 210 -0.57 -3.09 -34.60
C THR A 210 -0.40 -1.66 -34.07
N PRO A 211 0.77 -1.29 -33.50
CA PRO A 211 1.02 0.09 -33.10
C PRO A 211 0.94 1.06 -34.30
N PRO A 212 0.28 2.22 -34.16
CA PRO A 212 0.28 3.25 -35.20
C PRO A 212 1.70 3.65 -35.63
N PRO A 213 1.95 3.93 -36.94
CA PRO A 213 3.30 4.20 -37.45
C PRO A 213 4.05 5.33 -36.74
N PHE A 214 3.35 6.37 -36.26
CA PHE A 214 3.97 7.48 -35.54
C PHE A 214 4.63 7.06 -34.21
N LEU A 215 4.29 5.88 -33.67
CA LEU A 215 4.92 5.34 -32.45
C LEU A 215 6.28 4.67 -32.71
N ALA A 216 6.62 4.35 -33.96
CA ALA A 216 7.87 3.69 -34.33
C ALA A 216 9.14 4.34 -33.75
N PRO A 217 9.37 5.66 -33.85
CA PRO A 217 10.56 6.28 -33.26
C PRO A 217 10.60 6.15 -31.72
N HIS A 218 9.45 6.17 -31.06
CA HIS A 218 9.37 6.03 -29.60
C HIS A 218 9.65 4.60 -29.15
N LEU A 219 9.18 3.61 -29.91
CA LEU A 219 9.50 2.20 -29.69
C LEU A 219 11.00 1.93 -29.87
N ALA A 220 11.62 2.50 -30.90
CA ALA A 220 13.05 2.40 -31.13
C ALA A 220 13.87 3.05 -30.00
N ALA A 221 13.48 4.25 -29.54
CA ALA A 221 14.12 4.92 -28.42
C ALA A 221 14.03 4.10 -27.13
N ARG A 222 12.88 3.49 -26.85
CA ARG A 222 12.71 2.58 -25.70
C ARG A 222 13.61 1.34 -25.81
N ALA A 223 13.71 0.75 -26.99
CA ALA A 223 14.55 -0.43 -27.21
C ALA A 223 16.04 -0.13 -27.03
N ALA A 224 16.48 1.09 -27.38
CA ALA A 224 17.85 1.55 -27.18
C ALA A 224 18.18 1.92 -25.72
N ALA A 225 17.18 2.24 -24.89
CA ALA A 225 17.36 2.63 -23.48
C ALA A 225 17.61 1.44 -22.52
N GLY A 226 18.29 0.40 -22.98
CA GLY A 226 18.64 -0.79 -22.19
C GLY A 226 19.67 -0.51 -21.08
N ALA A 227 20.25 -1.56 -20.50
CA ALA A 227 21.32 -1.45 -19.50
C ALA A 227 22.68 -0.99 -20.09
N ASP A 228 22.69 -0.58 -21.35
CA ASP A 228 23.86 -0.07 -22.05
C ASP A 228 24.40 1.15 -21.31
N GLY A 229 25.65 1.07 -20.86
CA GLY A 229 26.32 2.12 -20.10
C GLY A 229 26.57 1.82 -18.61
N ILE A 230 26.03 0.73 -18.07
CA ILE A 230 26.42 0.25 -16.72
C ILE A 230 27.71 -0.58 -16.86
N PRO A 231 28.85 -0.18 -16.26
CA PRO A 231 30.13 -0.89 -16.41
C PRO A 231 30.26 -2.13 -15.50
N TYR A 232 29.15 -2.62 -14.94
CA TYR A 232 29.09 -3.73 -14.00
C TYR A 232 28.16 -4.82 -14.52
N THR A 233 28.48 -6.07 -14.17
CA THR A 233 27.63 -7.22 -14.49
C THR A 233 26.53 -7.32 -13.45
N ILE A 234 25.28 -7.02 -13.82
CA ILE A 234 24.12 -7.19 -12.93
C ILE A 234 23.79 -8.68 -12.80
N GLU A 235 23.92 -9.22 -11.58
CA GLU A 235 23.64 -10.63 -11.30
C GLU A 235 22.17 -10.89 -10.97
N GLY A 236 21.47 -9.88 -10.44
CA GLY A 236 20.05 -9.98 -10.09
C GLY A 236 19.54 -8.83 -9.22
N ALA A 237 18.23 -8.65 -9.20
CA ALA A 237 17.58 -7.69 -8.33
C ALA A 237 17.41 -8.26 -6.91
N LEU A 238 17.82 -7.49 -5.91
CA LEU A 238 17.60 -7.77 -4.49
C LEU A 238 16.25 -7.22 -4.02
N HIS A 239 15.87 -6.02 -4.50
CA HIS A 239 14.64 -5.36 -4.11
C HIS A 239 14.18 -4.37 -5.19
N PHE A 240 12.86 -4.16 -5.28
CA PHE A 240 12.27 -3.12 -6.12
C PHE A 240 11.34 -2.23 -5.32
N SER A 241 11.45 -0.93 -5.57
CA SER A 241 10.50 0.09 -5.14
C SER A 241 10.00 0.87 -6.36
N ASN A 242 9.03 1.77 -6.17
CA ASN A 242 8.71 2.76 -7.20
C ASN A 242 9.88 3.74 -7.42
N GLY A 243 10.70 3.99 -6.40
CA GLY A 243 11.88 4.85 -6.53
C GLY A 243 12.99 4.27 -7.39
N GLY A 244 13.01 2.96 -7.64
CA GLY A 244 14.08 2.25 -8.35
C GLY A 244 14.36 0.88 -7.72
N GLY A 245 15.33 0.16 -8.28
CA GLY A 245 15.79 -1.14 -7.80
C GLY A 245 17.08 -1.12 -6.99
N VAL A 246 17.31 -2.20 -6.25
CA VAL A 246 18.60 -2.52 -5.63
C VAL A 246 19.07 -3.81 -6.27
N TYR A 247 20.27 -3.80 -6.84
CA TYR A 247 20.82 -4.90 -7.62
C TYR A 247 22.12 -5.40 -7.03
N ARG A 248 22.32 -6.72 -7.05
CA ARG A 248 23.63 -7.32 -6.85
C ARG A 248 24.38 -7.28 -8.17
N ALA A 249 25.65 -6.87 -8.14
CA ALA A 249 26.49 -6.80 -9.32
C ALA A 249 27.93 -7.24 -9.03
N GLU A 250 28.69 -7.46 -10.09
CA GLU A 250 30.11 -7.73 -10.06
C GLU A 250 30.85 -6.65 -10.88
N ASP A 251 32.00 -6.18 -10.38
CA ASP A 251 32.95 -5.43 -11.19
C ASP A 251 33.81 -6.38 -12.03
N PRO A 252 33.60 -6.48 -13.35
CA PRO A 252 34.33 -7.42 -14.20
C PRO A 252 35.83 -7.14 -14.28
N ARG A 253 36.28 -5.95 -13.84
CA ARG A 253 37.70 -5.56 -13.82
C ARG A 253 38.43 -6.10 -12.59
N THR A 254 37.72 -6.34 -11.49
CA THR A 254 38.31 -6.71 -10.19
C THR A 254 37.74 -8.00 -9.60
N GLY A 255 36.60 -8.49 -10.11
CA GLY A 255 35.83 -9.61 -9.54
C GLY A 255 35.13 -9.26 -8.23
N ARG A 256 35.09 -7.97 -7.84
CA ARG A 256 34.47 -7.55 -6.58
C ARG A 256 32.95 -7.57 -6.70
N ARG A 257 32.27 -8.17 -5.71
CA ARG A 257 30.81 -8.08 -5.56
C ARG A 257 30.40 -6.73 -5.00
N LEU A 258 29.35 -6.17 -5.58
CA LEU A 258 28.87 -4.81 -5.35
C LEU A 258 27.34 -4.79 -5.23
N VAL A 259 26.83 -3.67 -4.72
CA VAL A 259 25.41 -3.31 -4.77
C VAL A 259 25.25 -2.04 -5.61
N LEU A 260 24.29 -2.06 -6.52
CA LEU A 260 23.85 -0.89 -7.29
C LEU A 260 22.47 -0.49 -6.81
N LYS A 261 22.34 0.69 -6.22
CA LYS A 261 21.05 1.30 -5.89
C LYS A 261 20.64 2.26 -7.01
N GLU A 262 19.50 2.01 -7.63
CA GLU A 262 18.91 2.86 -8.67
C GLU A 262 17.91 3.85 -8.08
N ALA A 263 17.95 5.08 -8.57
CA ALA A 263 16.97 6.12 -8.32
C ALA A 263 16.40 6.67 -9.64
N ARG A 264 15.08 6.61 -9.74
CA ARG A 264 14.27 7.12 -10.85
C ARG A 264 13.86 8.57 -10.59
N PRO A 265 14.12 9.51 -11.53
CA PRO A 265 13.71 10.90 -11.37
C PRO A 265 12.22 11.05 -11.12
N HIS A 266 11.86 11.97 -10.22
CA HIS A 266 10.48 12.33 -9.88
C HIS A 266 9.60 11.18 -9.37
N ALA A 267 10.16 10.00 -9.10
CA ALA A 267 9.44 8.83 -8.61
C ALA A 267 9.86 8.47 -7.18
N GLY A 268 9.05 7.65 -6.52
CA GLY A 268 9.33 7.16 -5.17
C GLY A 268 9.41 8.29 -4.14
N LEU A 269 8.39 9.15 -4.12
CA LEU A 269 8.33 10.32 -3.25
C LEU A 269 8.26 9.91 -1.77
N ALA A 270 9.02 10.61 -0.92
CA ALA A 270 8.86 10.57 0.53
C ALA A 270 7.72 11.49 0.99
N ALA A 271 7.36 11.45 2.28
CA ALA A 271 6.22 12.21 2.82
C ALA A 271 6.34 13.73 2.69
N ASP A 272 7.57 14.24 2.53
CA ASP A 272 7.91 15.63 2.27
C ASP A 272 7.91 16.02 0.78
N GLY A 273 7.65 15.07 -0.12
CA GLY A 273 7.70 15.26 -1.57
C GLY A 273 9.06 15.07 -2.21
N THR A 274 10.10 14.69 -1.45
CA THR A 274 11.45 14.45 -1.98
C THR A 274 11.48 13.17 -2.82
N ASP A 275 12.02 13.24 -4.05
CA ASP A 275 12.10 12.09 -4.96
C ASP A 275 13.28 11.15 -4.69
N ALA A 276 13.27 9.98 -5.34
CA ALA A 276 14.30 8.98 -5.15
C ALA A 276 15.71 9.46 -5.49
N VAL A 277 15.87 10.37 -6.47
CA VAL A 277 17.20 10.87 -6.89
C VAL A 277 17.81 11.74 -5.81
N ARG A 278 17.02 12.66 -5.24
CA ARG A 278 17.47 13.48 -4.11
C ARG A 278 17.77 12.64 -2.88
N ARG A 279 16.94 11.64 -2.57
CA ARG A 279 17.17 10.73 -1.44
C ARG A 279 18.44 9.89 -1.62
N LEU A 280 18.71 9.40 -2.83
CA LEU A 280 19.93 8.63 -3.10
C LEU A 280 21.20 9.50 -3.08
N ALA A 281 21.11 10.75 -3.56
CA ALA A 281 22.22 11.70 -3.45
C ALA A 281 22.52 12.06 -1.99
N HIS A 282 21.47 12.24 -1.19
CA HIS A 282 21.61 12.46 0.25
C HIS A 282 22.21 11.25 0.97
N GLU A 283 21.78 10.04 0.63
CA GLU A 283 22.38 8.80 1.15
C GLU A 283 23.87 8.71 0.80
N GLU A 284 24.25 9.04 -0.43
CA GLU A 284 25.66 9.11 -0.84
C GLU A 284 26.47 10.09 0.04
N ASP A 285 25.96 11.30 0.27
CA ASP A 285 26.61 12.30 1.11
C ASP A 285 26.80 11.81 2.56
N MET A 286 25.78 11.15 3.12
CA MET A 286 25.84 10.59 4.48
C MET A 286 26.85 9.45 4.57
N LEU A 287 26.83 8.50 3.63
CA LEU A 287 27.79 7.39 3.60
C LEU A 287 29.23 7.88 3.40
N ARG A 288 29.45 8.90 2.57
CA ARG A 288 30.78 9.51 2.38
C ARG A 288 31.29 10.18 3.67
N ALA A 289 30.41 10.81 4.46
CA ALA A 289 30.77 11.35 5.78
C ALA A 289 31.14 10.25 6.80
N LEU A 290 30.61 9.04 6.60
CA LEU A 290 30.85 7.86 7.45
C LEU A 290 32.01 6.97 6.96
N ALA A 291 32.73 7.38 5.91
CA ALA A 291 33.81 6.59 5.34
C ALA A 291 34.85 6.15 6.41
N GLY A 292 35.28 4.90 6.30
CA GLY A 292 36.23 4.27 7.22
C GLY A 292 35.63 3.69 8.50
N LEU A 293 34.30 3.64 8.63
CA LEU A 293 33.63 2.82 9.64
C LEU A 293 33.32 1.43 9.06
N ASP A 294 33.69 0.36 9.76
CA ASP A 294 33.41 -1.02 9.33
C ASP A 294 31.91 -1.39 9.46
N CYS A 295 31.15 -0.59 10.22
CA CYS A 295 29.72 -0.80 10.46
C CYS A 295 28.81 -0.12 9.41
N VAL A 296 29.36 0.41 8.31
CA VAL A 296 28.58 0.97 7.19
C VAL A 296 29.18 0.55 5.84
N PRO A 297 28.38 0.44 4.77
CA PRO A 297 28.91 0.12 3.45
C PRO A 297 29.69 1.31 2.84
N ALA A 298 30.82 1.04 2.19
CA ALA A 298 31.57 2.08 1.48
C ALA A 298 30.91 2.42 0.13
N VAL A 299 30.95 3.70 -0.22
CA VAL A 299 30.57 4.19 -1.56
C VAL A 299 31.78 4.13 -2.49
N HIS A 300 31.60 3.55 -3.68
CA HIS A 300 32.62 3.53 -4.72
C HIS A 300 32.46 4.71 -5.68
N GLU A 301 31.31 4.81 -6.33
CA GLU A 301 31.02 5.83 -7.33
C GLU A 301 29.51 6.01 -7.50
N HIS A 302 29.11 7.08 -8.18
CA HIS A 302 27.76 7.22 -8.72
C HIS A 302 27.84 7.36 -10.23
N LEU A 303 26.80 6.90 -10.92
CA LEU A 303 26.67 6.96 -12.37
C LEU A 303 25.27 7.36 -12.78
N THR A 304 25.16 7.91 -14.00
CA THR A 304 23.88 8.22 -14.63
C THR A 304 23.79 7.42 -15.92
N VAL A 305 22.79 6.54 -16.01
CA VAL A 305 22.53 5.73 -17.20
C VAL A 305 21.08 5.97 -17.61
N GLY A 306 20.89 6.39 -18.86
CA GLY A 306 19.63 6.99 -19.30
C GLY A 306 19.32 8.23 -18.46
N GLU A 307 18.14 8.25 -17.84
CA GLU A 307 17.71 9.32 -16.92
C GLU A 307 17.93 8.93 -15.45
N HIS A 308 18.39 7.71 -15.15
CA HIS A 308 18.41 7.17 -13.79
C HIS A 308 19.78 7.38 -13.14
N ARG A 309 19.76 7.66 -11.84
CA ARG A 309 20.98 7.72 -11.01
C ARG A 309 21.22 6.35 -10.38
N PHE A 310 22.46 5.90 -10.36
CA PHE A 310 22.89 4.70 -9.68
C PHE A 310 23.98 5.04 -8.66
N LEU A 311 23.90 4.48 -7.47
CA LEU A 311 24.94 4.52 -6.43
C LEU A 311 25.56 3.14 -6.31
N VAL A 312 26.87 3.06 -6.50
CA VAL A 312 27.66 1.84 -6.41
C VAL A 312 28.31 1.78 -5.04
N MET A 313 28.06 0.70 -4.31
CA MET A 313 28.50 0.53 -2.94
C MET A 313 28.87 -0.92 -2.64
N ASP A 314 29.46 -1.14 -1.47
CA ASP A 314 29.81 -2.48 -1.00
C ASP A 314 28.62 -3.45 -1.01
N PHE A 315 28.88 -4.68 -1.47
CA PHE A 315 28.03 -5.81 -1.12
C PHE A 315 28.37 -6.28 0.29
N VAL A 316 27.41 -6.14 1.21
CA VAL A 316 27.56 -6.59 2.59
C VAL A 316 27.07 -8.04 2.71
N PRO A 317 27.97 -9.03 2.94
CA PRO A 317 27.56 -10.41 3.15
C PRO A 317 26.87 -10.58 4.51
N GLY A 318 25.96 -11.53 4.60
CA GLY A 318 25.27 -11.87 5.84
C GLY A 318 23.77 -12.05 5.69
N THR A 319 23.05 -11.94 6.81
CA THR A 319 21.59 -12.00 6.86
C THR A 319 21.06 -10.82 7.66
N THR A 320 19.94 -10.21 7.23
CA THR A 320 19.33 -9.14 8.02
C THR A 320 18.93 -9.64 9.41
N LEU A 321 19.05 -8.79 10.43
CA LEU A 321 18.71 -9.13 11.81
C LEU A 321 17.26 -9.60 11.94
N ASN A 322 16.34 -9.04 11.14
CA ASN A 322 14.95 -9.49 11.08
C ASN A 322 14.80 -10.94 10.58
N THR A 323 15.50 -11.30 9.49
CA THR A 323 15.48 -12.67 8.97
C THR A 323 16.16 -13.65 9.93
N LEU A 324 17.29 -13.25 10.54
CA LEU A 324 18.00 -14.08 11.51
C LEU A 324 17.15 -14.33 12.76
N PHE A 325 16.50 -13.27 13.29
CA PHE A 325 15.56 -13.38 14.39
C PHE A 325 14.44 -14.37 14.08
N ALA A 326 13.75 -14.21 12.93
CA ALA A 326 12.63 -15.08 12.57
C ALA A 326 13.02 -16.57 12.46
N ARG A 327 14.25 -16.86 12.00
CA ARG A 327 14.78 -18.24 11.92
C ARG A 327 15.11 -18.83 13.29
N ARG A 328 15.57 -18.00 14.23
CA ARG A 328 16.04 -18.40 15.55
C ARG A 328 14.93 -18.43 16.61
N PHE A 329 13.85 -17.68 16.38
CA PHE A 329 12.89 -17.33 17.42
C PHE A 329 12.30 -18.56 18.13
N PRO A 330 12.55 -18.74 19.44
CA PRO A 330 12.23 -20.00 20.13
C PRO A 330 10.72 -20.23 20.26
N LEU A 331 9.91 -19.16 20.37
CA LEU A 331 8.46 -19.25 20.51
C LEU A 331 7.74 -19.61 19.18
N SER A 332 8.46 -19.77 18.08
CA SER A 332 7.91 -20.39 16.86
C SER A 332 7.71 -21.90 16.99
N ARG A 333 8.24 -22.52 18.07
CA ARG A 333 8.05 -23.93 18.40
C ARG A 333 7.07 -24.05 19.58
N SER A 334 6.27 -25.11 19.60
CA SER A 334 5.43 -25.43 20.77
C SER A 334 6.30 -25.76 21.98
N ALA A 335 6.12 -25.03 23.09
CA ALA A 335 6.81 -25.25 24.37
C ALA A 335 8.35 -25.34 24.27
N PRO A 336 9.06 -24.25 23.93
CA PRO A 336 10.52 -24.26 23.91
C PRO A 336 11.08 -24.50 25.32
N GLY A 337 12.14 -25.32 25.41
CA GLY A 337 12.83 -25.57 26.67
C GLY A 337 13.63 -24.36 27.17
N GLU A 338 13.88 -24.32 28.48
CA GLU A 338 14.59 -23.22 29.16
C GLU A 338 15.94 -22.88 28.52
N ALA A 339 16.71 -23.89 28.10
CA ALA A 339 18.00 -23.67 27.43
C ALA A 339 17.88 -22.89 26.11
N ALA A 340 16.82 -23.11 25.35
CA ALA A 340 16.58 -22.37 24.10
C ALA A 340 16.19 -20.91 24.38
N LEU A 341 15.38 -20.68 25.42
CA LEU A 341 15.00 -19.35 25.87
C LEU A 341 16.22 -18.57 26.40
N ALA A 342 17.06 -19.21 27.20
CA ALA A 342 18.32 -18.62 27.69
C ALA A 342 19.30 -18.31 26.55
N ALA A 343 19.47 -19.24 25.59
CA ALA A 343 20.33 -19.03 24.43
C ALA A 343 19.82 -17.93 23.50
N HIS A 344 18.50 -17.70 23.44
CA HIS A 344 17.90 -16.59 22.71
C HIS A 344 18.10 -15.27 23.45
N ALA A 345 17.83 -15.21 24.76
CA ALA A 345 18.05 -14.03 25.58
C ALA A 345 19.51 -13.52 25.50
N ALA A 346 20.48 -14.42 25.69
CA ALA A 346 21.89 -14.09 25.56
C ALA A 346 22.26 -13.61 24.14
N TRP A 347 21.62 -14.16 23.11
CA TRP A 347 21.81 -13.72 21.73
C TRP A 347 21.21 -12.32 21.49
N ALA A 348 20.00 -12.06 21.97
CA ALA A 348 19.34 -10.77 21.87
C ALA A 348 20.16 -9.67 22.57
N ASP A 349 20.73 -9.95 23.74
CA ASP A 349 21.63 -9.03 24.44
C ASP A 349 22.89 -8.70 23.62
N ARG A 350 23.50 -9.71 22.99
CA ARG A 350 24.66 -9.49 22.11
C ARG A 350 24.30 -8.63 20.90
N MET A 351 23.21 -8.97 20.20
CA MET A 351 22.77 -8.22 19.02
C MET A 351 22.43 -6.76 19.37
N HIS A 352 21.71 -6.53 20.47
CA HIS A 352 21.39 -5.19 20.94
C HIS A 352 22.65 -4.36 21.20
N ARG A 353 23.66 -4.95 21.85
CA ARG A 353 24.95 -4.29 22.09
C ARG A 353 25.70 -3.98 20.80
N LEU A 354 25.85 -4.94 19.88
CA LEU A 354 26.52 -4.71 18.59
C LEU A 354 25.87 -3.57 17.80
N VAL A 355 24.53 -3.51 17.77
CA VAL A 355 23.80 -2.43 17.10
C VAL A 355 23.98 -1.10 17.84
N THR A 356 23.96 -1.10 19.17
CA THR A 356 24.21 0.10 19.98
C THR A 356 25.61 0.67 19.71
N ASP A 357 26.63 -0.19 19.67
CA ASP A 357 28.02 0.20 19.40
C ASP A 357 28.17 0.76 17.98
N ALA A 358 27.52 0.15 16.98
CA ALA A 358 27.50 0.64 15.61
C ALA A 358 26.83 2.02 15.49
N VAL A 359 25.69 2.22 16.15
CA VAL A 359 24.98 3.52 16.18
C VAL A 359 25.85 4.58 16.88
N ALA A 360 26.52 4.24 17.98
CA ALA A 360 27.43 5.15 18.67
C ALA A 360 28.60 5.58 17.76
N ALA A 361 29.16 4.68 16.96
CA ALA A 361 30.21 5.00 15.99
C ALA A 361 29.73 5.97 14.90
N VAL A 362 28.50 5.79 14.41
CA VAL A 362 27.85 6.71 13.45
C VAL A 362 27.60 8.08 14.10
N HIS A 363 27.09 8.12 15.34
CA HIS A 363 26.88 9.35 16.09
C HIS A 363 28.17 10.11 16.34
N ALA A 364 29.28 9.41 16.61
CA ALA A 364 30.60 10.01 16.78
C ALA A 364 31.11 10.74 15.52
N ARG A 365 30.57 10.42 14.34
CA ARG A 365 30.82 11.15 13.08
C ARG A 365 29.80 12.27 12.81
N GLY A 366 28.93 12.58 13.77
CA GLY A 366 27.95 13.67 13.65
C GLY A 366 26.76 13.33 12.75
N VAL A 367 26.45 12.04 12.55
CA VAL A 367 25.31 11.58 11.76
C VAL A 367 24.31 10.86 12.66
N VAL A 368 23.03 11.07 12.41
CA VAL A 368 21.89 10.34 13.01
C VAL A 368 21.30 9.45 11.92
N MET A 369 21.02 8.18 12.22
CA MET A 369 20.52 7.21 11.23
C MET A 369 19.05 7.47 10.86
N GLY A 370 18.19 7.76 11.84
CA GLY A 370 16.81 8.18 11.62
C GLY A 370 15.81 7.09 11.27
N ASP A 371 16.25 5.97 10.68
CA ASP A 371 15.41 4.80 10.33
C ASP A 371 16.03 3.47 10.80
N LEU A 372 16.43 3.42 12.07
CA LEU A 372 16.97 2.19 12.67
C LEU A 372 15.85 1.16 12.92
N HIS A 373 15.96 0.00 12.27
CA HIS A 373 15.13 -1.17 12.55
C HIS A 373 15.81 -2.47 12.12
N MET A 374 15.27 -3.62 12.53
CA MET A 374 15.91 -4.94 12.33
C MET A 374 16.23 -5.29 10.87
N SER A 375 15.43 -4.84 9.89
CA SER A 375 15.74 -5.07 8.47
C SER A 375 16.87 -4.19 7.90
N ASN A 376 17.24 -3.09 8.58
CA ASN A 376 18.35 -2.19 8.21
C ASN A 376 19.66 -2.54 8.94
N VAL A 377 19.72 -3.72 9.57
CA VAL A 377 20.92 -4.25 10.22
C VAL A 377 21.28 -5.56 9.55
N MET A 378 22.43 -5.60 8.87
CA MET A 378 23.04 -6.83 8.38
C MET A 378 23.88 -7.47 9.48
N VAL A 379 23.72 -8.76 9.71
CA VAL A 379 24.51 -9.55 10.66
C VAL A 379 25.44 -10.48 9.89
N SER A 380 26.72 -10.48 10.24
CA SER A 380 27.72 -11.38 9.66
C SER A 380 27.38 -12.85 9.95
N GLU A 381 27.91 -13.77 9.15
CA GLU A 381 27.63 -15.22 9.30
C GLU A 381 28.08 -15.78 10.67
N ASP A 382 29.14 -15.22 11.25
CA ASP A 382 29.64 -15.56 12.58
C ASP A 382 28.92 -14.82 13.74
N GLU A 383 27.97 -13.95 13.40
CA GLU A 383 27.21 -13.12 14.34
C GLU A 383 28.07 -12.23 15.27
N GLN A 384 29.30 -11.92 14.87
CA GLN A 384 30.22 -11.08 15.65
C GLN A 384 30.20 -9.60 15.25
N HIS A 385 29.70 -9.29 14.06
CA HIS A 385 29.69 -7.93 13.51
C HIS A 385 28.34 -7.59 12.90
N VAL A 386 28.01 -6.30 12.93
CA VAL A 386 26.81 -5.76 12.29
C VAL A 386 27.18 -4.59 11.38
N VAL A 387 26.47 -4.48 10.28
CA VAL A 387 26.58 -3.35 9.35
C VAL A 387 25.21 -2.71 9.22
N LEU A 388 25.14 -1.41 9.46
CA LEU A 388 23.95 -0.59 9.30
C LEU A 388 23.76 -0.27 7.82
N LEU A 389 22.53 -0.42 7.34
CA LEU A 389 22.14 -0.23 5.96
C LEU A 389 21.14 0.92 5.84
N ASP A 390 20.99 1.43 4.62
CA ASP A 390 19.98 2.41 4.21
C ASP A 390 20.04 3.75 4.96
N PHE A 391 20.90 4.65 4.49
CA PHE A 391 21.10 5.99 5.07
C PHE A 391 20.25 7.07 4.39
N GLU A 392 19.19 6.69 3.66
CA GLU A 392 18.31 7.66 2.97
C GLU A 392 17.55 8.59 3.93
N ALA A 393 17.31 8.15 5.17
CA ALA A 393 16.63 8.91 6.22
C ALA A 393 17.59 9.55 7.23
N ALA A 394 18.90 9.35 7.04
CA ALA A 394 19.92 9.86 7.95
C ALA A 394 19.98 11.40 7.89
N SER A 395 20.56 12.02 8.90
CA SER A 395 20.71 13.47 8.94
C SER A 395 21.99 13.87 9.67
N ARG A 396 22.46 15.09 9.41
CA ARG A 396 23.52 15.66 10.24
C ARG A 396 22.93 15.97 11.61
N MET A 397 23.67 15.65 12.64
CA MET A 397 23.29 15.86 14.02
C MET A 397 22.99 17.33 14.34
N ALA A 398 23.67 18.26 13.66
CA ALA A 398 23.47 19.70 13.80
C ALA A 398 22.10 20.18 13.31
N ASP A 399 21.45 19.44 12.40
CA ASP A 399 20.20 19.87 11.79
C ASP A 399 18.99 19.59 12.71
N ALA A 400 19.16 18.70 13.70
CA ALA A 400 18.12 18.30 14.67
C ALA A 400 16.76 18.01 14.00
N VAL A 401 16.77 17.37 12.83
CA VAL A 401 15.57 17.10 12.04
C VAL A 401 14.84 15.86 12.52
N ARG A 402 13.58 15.77 12.11
CA ARG A 402 12.76 14.56 12.22
C ARG A 402 12.88 13.76 10.91
N PRO A 403 13.03 12.42 10.96
CA PRO A 403 13.02 11.61 9.76
C PRO A 403 11.68 11.73 9.01
N THR A 404 11.77 11.78 7.69
CA THR A 404 10.60 11.83 6.78
C THR A 404 10.12 10.43 6.39
N VAL A 405 10.96 9.42 6.61
CA VAL A 405 10.69 7.99 6.43
C VAL A 405 11.09 7.28 7.71
N ALA A 406 10.22 6.42 8.22
CA ALA A 406 10.51 5.59 9.38
C ALA A 406 9.68 4.31 9.35
N ASN A 407 10.26 3.21 9.82
CA ASN A 407 9.51 1.98 10.07
C ASN A 407 8.49 2.17 11.20
N PRO A 408 7.18 1.86 11.00
CA PRO A 408 6.15 2.07 12.02
C PRO A 408 6.43 1.39 13.37
N ALA A 409 7.17 0.29 13.38
CA ALA A 409 7.51 -0.45 14.59
C ALA A 409 8.62 0.22 15.43
N PHE A 410 9.32 1.21 14.87
CA PHE A 410 10.47 1.89 15.48
C PHE A 410 10.36 3.43 15.40
N ALA A 411 9.30 3.95 14.77
CA ALA A 411 9.11 5.37 14.53
C ALA A 411 8.99 6.16 15.85
N ALA A 412 9.92 7.09 16.06
CA ALA A 412 9.95 7.91 17.26
C ALA A 412 8.75 8.88 17.34
N PRO A 413 8.25 9.17 18.56
CA PRO A 413 7.24 10.19 18.80
C PRO A 413 7.64 11.56 18.26
N ARG A 414 6.65 12.43 17.99
CA ARG A 414 6.87 13.72 17.30
C ARG A 414 7.73 14.72 18.07
N ASP A 415 7.89 14.54 19.38
CA ASP A 415 8.71 15.34 20.29
C ASP A 415 10.18 14.89 20.33
N ARG A 416 10.58 13.88 19.53
CA ARG A 416 11.96 13.40 19.41
C ARG A 416 12.57 13.85 18.08
N THR A 417 13.80 14.34 18.14
CA THR A 417 14.60 14.82 17.01
C THR A 417 16.08 14.46 17.20
N GLY A 418 16.86 14.50 16.11
CA GLY A 418 18.30 14.21 16.17
C GLY A 418 18.59 12.84 16.83
N GLN A 419 19.61 12.77 17.68
CA GLN A 419 20.03 11.51 18.33
C GLN A 419 18.91 10.80 19.09
N ALA A 420 17.95 11.56 19.66
CA ALA A 420 16.87 10.99 20.45
C ALA A 420 15.96 10.06 19.63
N VAL A 421 15.96 10.21 18.29
CA VAL A 421 15.27 9.30 17.37
C VAL A 421 15.91 7.92 17.39
N ASP A 422 17.23 7.84 17.26
CA ASP A 422 17.96 6.57 17.27
C ASP A 422 17.96 5.94 18.68
N THR A 423 18.01 6.76 19.73
CA THR A 423 17.86 6.30 21.12
C THR A 423 16.51 5.61 21.34
N TYR A 424 15.42 6.21 20.85
CA TYR A 424 14.10 5.59 20.89
C TYR A 424 14.07 4.28 20.10
N ALA A 425 14.64 4.25 18.89
CA ALA A 425 14.69 3.04 18.08
C ALA A 425 15.50 1.91 18.74
N LEU A 426 16.61 2.22 19.41
CA LEU A 426 17.39 1.26 20.21
C LEU A 426 16.61 0.73 21.42
N ALA A 427 15.78 1.56 22.05
CA ALA A 427 14.86 1.14 23.10
C ALA A 427 13.78 0.18 22.56
N CYS A 428 13.18 0.48 21.41
CA CYS A 428 12.28 -0.44 20.72
C CYS A 428 12.99 -1.76 20.37
N LEU A 429 14.23 -1.70 19.87
CA LEU A 429 15.01 -2.88 19.50
C LEU A 429 15.25 -3.81 20.69
N ARG A 430 15.51 -3.25 21.88
CA ARG A 430 15.70 -4.01 23.12
C ARG A 430 14.52 -4.94 23.41
N LEU A 431 13.29 -4.45 23.22
CA LEU A 431 12.07 -5.25 23.41
C LEU A 431 11.80 -6.14 22.20
N ALA A 432 11.97 -5.62 20.98
CA ALA A 432 11.66 -6.33 19.74
C ALA A 432 12.49 -7.60 19.52
N LEU A 433 13.74 -7.64 20.00
CA LEU A 433 14.59 -8.83 19.97
C LEU A 433 14.09 -9.98 20.86
N HIS A 434 13.06 -9.75 21.67
CA HIS A 434 12.38 -10.77 22.47
C HIS A 434 10.94 -10.96 22.02
N LEU A 435 10.17 -9.88 21.87
CA LEU A 435 8.78 -9.90 21.40
C LEU A 435 8.57 -8.75 20.40
N PRO A 436 8.48 -9.01 19.08
CA PRO A 436 8.46 -7.98 18.04
C PRO A 436 7.06 -7.35 17.86
N LEU A 437 6.48 -6.86 18.97
CA LEU A 437 5.14 -6.25 19.02
C LEU A 437 5.18 -4.72 19.19
N THR A 438 6.29 -4.09 18.78
CA THR A 438 6.53 -2.65 19.00
C THR A 438 5.68 -1.73 18.12
N THR A 439 4.99 -2.26 17.11
CA THR A 439 3.96 -1.52 16.35
C THR A 439 2.81 -1.04 17.24
N LEU A 440 2.56 -1.71 18.38
CA LEU A 440 1.54 -1.31 19.36
C LEU A 440 1.85 0.05 20.00
N PHE A 441 3.11 0.48 20.02
CA PHE A 441 3.50 1.76 20.63
C PHE A 441 2.98 2.97 19.83
N GLY A 442 2.70 2.78 18.54
CA GLY A 442 2.01 3.79 17.74
C GLY A 442 0.55 4.03 18.18
N LEU A 443 -0.07 3.05 18.84
CA LEU A 443 -1.42 3.17 19.40
C LEU A 443 -1.37 3.66 20.85
N ASP A 444 -0.55 3.01 21.68
CA ASP A 444 -0.35 3.38 23.07
C ASP A 444 1.03 2.92 23.55
N ARG A 445 1.87 3.90 23.89
CA ARG A 445 3.24 3.68 24.39
C ARG A 445 3.27 2.97 25.75
N GLY A 446 2.18 2.99 26.53
CA GLY A 446 2.06 2.23 27.78
C GLY A 446 2.10 0.70 27.59
N HIS A 447 1.98 0.21 26.35
CA HIS A 447 2.26 -1.20 26.05
C HIS A 447 3.73 -1.57 26.23
N ALA A 448 4.66 -0.62 26.32
CA ALA A 448 6.08 -0.91 26.55
C ALA A 448 6.29 -1.63 27.89
N THR A 449 5.66 -1.15 28.97
CA THR A 449 5.68 -1.84 30.28
C THR A 449 5.14 -3.26 30.18
N ARG A 450 3.95 -3.44 29.59
CA ARG A 450 3.32 -4.76 29.42
C ARG A 450 4.18 -5.73 28.62
N LEU A 451 4.82 -5.23 27.56
CA LEU A 451 5.70 -6.03 26.73
C LEU A 451 6.95 -6.43 27.50
N ALA A 452 7.55 -5.51 28.27
CA ALA A 452 8.71 -5.80 29.10
C ALA A 452 8.40 -6.83 30.22
N ASP A 453 7.21 -6.76 30.82
CA ASP A 453 6.74 -7.76 31.79
C ASP A 453 6.62 -9.14 31.13
N ALA A 454 5.95 -9.23 29.97
CA ALA A 454 5.83 -10.47 29.21
C ALA A 454 7.20 -11.05 28.77
N VAL A 455 8.16 -10.19 28.42
CA VAL A 455 9.54 -10.62 28.12
C VAL A 455 10.19 -11.23 29.36
N ALA A 456 10.09 -10.60 30.53
CA ALA A 456 10.71 -11.09 31.77
C ALA A 456 10.03 -12.35 32.32
N GLU A 457 8.74 -12.54 32.04
CA GLU A 457 8.01 -13.78 32.37
C GLU A 457 8.39 -14.94 31.44
N THR A 458 8.71 -14.64 30.17
CA THR A 458 8.94 -15.68 29.14
C THR A 458 10.42 -16.04 28.99
N PHE A 459 11.32 -15.07 29.10
CA PHE A 459 12.76 -15.24 28.91
C PHE A 459 13.49 -15.01 30.24
N PRO A 460 14.65 -15.64 30.46
CA PRO A 460 15.44 -15.43 31.68
C PRO A 460 16.18 -14.08 31.64
N VAL A 461 15.43 -12.99 31.55
CA VAL A 461 15.89 -11.61 31.45
C VAL A 461 15.36 -10.86 32.68
N PRO A 462 16.23 -10.25 33.51
CA PRO A 462 15.77 -9.46 34.65
C PRO A 462 14.90 -8.30 34.17
N ARG A 463 13.68 -8.16 34.71
CA ARG A 463 12.76 -7.08 34.32
C ARG A 463 13.37 -5.69 34.43
N ALA A 464 14.20 -5.46 35.47
CA ALA A 464 14.92 -4.20 35.68
C ALA A 464 15.88 -3.84 34.53
N SER A 465 16.39 -4.84 33.78
CA SER A 465 17.26 -4.59 32.63
C SER A 465 16.51 -3.98 31.43
N LEU A 466 15.18 -3.98 31.45
CA LEU A 466 14.32 -3.41 30.40
C LEU A 466 13.79 -2.02 30.78
N ASP A 467 13.95 -1.59 32.03
CA ASP A 467 13.36 -0.34 32.54
C ASP A 467 13.84 0.91 31.79
N VAL A 468 15.11 0.92 31.37
CA VAL A 468 15.65 2.05 30.59
C VAL A 468 14.92 2.16 29.25
N ALA A 469 14.72 1.04 28.56
CA ALA A 469 14.00 1.02 27.29
C ALA A 469 12.53 1.42 27.47
N VAL A 470 11.86 0.91 28.51
CA VAL A 470 10.47 1.26 28.83
C VAL A 470 10.32 2.77 29.08
N ARG A 471 11.19 3.36 29.92
CA ARG A 471 11.16 4.80 30.20
C ARG A 471 11.40 5.65 28.94
N GLU A 472 12.33 5.24 28.08
CA GLU A 472 12.59 5.94 26.82
C GLU A 472 11.35 5.91 25.91
N ILE A 473 10.70 4.75 25.78
CA ILE A 473 9.54 4.57 24.92
C ILE A 473 8.33 5.35 25.45
N GLU A 474 8.00 5.19 26.72
CA GLU A 474 6.85 5.87 27.35
C GLU A 474 7.07 7.39 27.41
N GLY A 475 8.32 7.83 27.58
CA GLY A 475 8.68 9.22 27.76
C GLY A 475 8.19 9.78 29.11
N PRO A 476 8.26 11.11 29.31
CA PRO A 476 7.69 11.71 30.51
C PRO A 476 6.18 11.48 30.57
N PRO A 477 5.60 11.33 31.78
CA PRO A 477 4.16 11.17 31.95
C PRO A 477 3.45 12.35 31.31
N ASP A 478 2.60 12.04 30.34
CA ASP A 478 1.81 13.01 29.60
C ASP A 478 0.76 13.60 30.57
N HIS A 479 0.86 14.88 30.92
CA HIS A 479 -0.11 15.57 31.78
C HIS A 479 -1.46 15.85 31.08
N GLY A 480 -1.61 15.40 29.83
CA GLY A 480 -2.92 15.35 29.16
C GLY A 480 -3.82 14.31 29.81
N ASP A 481 -5.13 14.56 29.75
CA ASP A 481 -6.24 13.79 30.33
C ASP A 481 -6.33 12.37 29.76
N ARG A 482 -5.29 11.56 29.97
CA ARG A 482 -5.30 10.14 29.67
C ARG A 482 -6.14 9.50 30.74
N THR A 483 -7.35 9.08 30.34
CA THR A 483 -8.08 8.06 31.09
C THR A 483 -7.09 6.92 31.36
N PRO A 484 -6.84 6.54 32.62
CA PRO A 484 -5.91 5.47 32.93
C PRO A 484 -6.27 4.26 32.06
N ALA A 485 -5.27 3.70 31.38
CA ALA A 485 -5.47 2.49 30.60
C ALA A 485 -6.14 1.48 31.54
N PRO A 486 -7.30 0.90 31.16
CA PRO A 486 -7.95 -0.09 32.01
C PRO A 486 -6.92 -1.19 32.35
N ASP A 487 -6.97 -1.68 33.58
CA ASP A 487 -6.14 -2.81 34.03
C ASP A 487 -6.06 -3.86 32.93
N ALA A 488 -4.88 -4.46 32.75
CA ALA A 488 -4.67 -5.51 31.77
C ALA A 488 -5.79 -6.56 31.90
N VAL A 489 -6.69 -6.58 30.92
CA VAL A 489 -7.81 -7.51 30.94
C VAL A 489 -7.27 -8.85 30.47
N SER A 490 -7.05 -9.74 31.43
CA SER A 490 -6.74 -11.13 31.12
C SER A 490 -7.86 -11.73 30.27
N LEU A 491 -7.48 -12.46 29.22
CA LEU A 491 -8.43 -13.27 28.43
C LEU A 491 -9.14 -14.33 29.29
N THR A 492 -8.62 -14.63 30.49
CA THR A 492 -9.33 -15.47 31.48
C THR A 492 -10.59 -14.79 32.04
N SER A 493 -10.77 -13.48 31.86
CA SER A 493 -12.00 -12.75 32.13
C SER A 493 -12.77 -12.47 30.83
N TRP A 494 -13.16 -13.54 30.13
CA TRP A 494 -13.85 -13.46 28.83
C TRP A 494 -15.04 -12.49 28.82
N PRO A 495 -15.95 -12.45 29.82
CA PRO A 495 -17.06 -11.50 29.80
C PRO A 495 -16.59 -10.03 29.74
N ARG A 496 -15.60 -9.65 30.56
CA ARG A 496 -15.06 -8.29 30.56
C ARG A 496 -14.33 -7.97 29.24
N ALA A 497 -13.58 -8.92 28.71
CA ALA A 497 -12.89 -8.76 27.42
C ALA A 497 -13.92 -8.56 26.28
N ARG A 498 -14.97 -9.38 26.23
CA ARG A 498 -16.08 -9.27 25.29
C ARG A 498 -16.75 -7.91 25.37
N ASP A 499 -17.10 -7.44 26.57
CA ASP A 499 -17.82 -6.16 26.74
C ASP A 499 -16.96 -4.97 26.28
N LEU A 500 -15.64 -5.02 26.47
CA LEU A 500 -14.72 -4.02 25.94
C LEU A 500 -14.60 -4.07 24.42
N LEU A 501 -14.55 -5.27 23.82
CA LEU A 501 -14.54 -5.43 22.37
C LEU A 501 -15.83 -4.91 21.73
N VAL A 502 -17.00 -5.24 22.30
CA VAL A 502 -18.30 -4.71 21.88
C VAL A 502 -18.30 -3.18 21.94
N ARG A 503 -17.86 -2.60 23.06
CA ARG A 503 -17.78 -1.14 23.21
C ARG A 503 -16.90 -0.51 22.15
N ALA A 504 -15.73 -1.09 21.86
CA ALA A 504 -14.79 -0.60 20.85
C ALA A 504 -15.38 -0.69 19.43
N LEU A 505 -16.06 -1.80 19.10
CA LEU A 505 -16.74 -1.97 17.81
C LEU A 505 -17.84 -0.93 17.64
N LEU A 506 -18.71 -0.76 18.64
CA LEU A 506 -19.79 0.23 18.59
C LEU A 506 -19.27 1.67 18.52
N ALA A 507 -18.13 1.97 19.15
CA ALA A 507 -17.53 3.31 19.11
C ALA A 507 -16.81 3.62 17.77
N SER A 508 -16.42 2.61 17.00
CA SER A 508 -15.67 2.79 15.74
C SER A 508 -16.54 2.93 14.49
N ARG A 509 -17.88 2.86 14.65
CA ARG A 509 -18.83 2.92 13.54
C ARG A 509 -18.86 4.28 12.83
N THR A 510 -19.10 4.25 11.52
CA THR A 510 -19.21 5.38 10.60
C THR A 510 -20.46 5.23 9.72
N PRO A 511 -21.67 5.26 10.29
CA PRO A 511 -22.93 5.01 9.58
C PRO A 511 -23.22 6.04 8.46
N GLU A 512 -22.63 7.23 8.54
CA GLU A 512 -22.72 8.28 7.53
C GLU A 512 -22.04 7.91 6.19
N ARG A 513 -21.15 6.92 6.19
CA ARG A 513 -20.41 6.51 4.99
C ARG A 513 -21.24 5.62 4.07
N ALA A 514 -21.06 5.80 2.77
CA ALA A 514 -21.73 4.96 1.76
C ALA A 514 -21.05 3.60 1.57
N ASP A 515 -19.72 3.57 1.73
CA ASP A 515 -18.85 2.46 1.37
C ASP A 515 -18.64 1.44 2.51
N ARG A 516 -18.60 1.86 3.79
CA ARG A 516 -18.51 0.97 4.96
C ARG A 516 -19.19 1.54 6.22
N CYS A 517 -19.82 0.71 7.06
CA CYS A 517 -20.32 1.13 8.38
C CYS A 517 -19.28 0.93 9.50
N PHE A 518 -18.42 -0.08 9.40
CA PHE A 518 -17.38 -0.37 10.38
C PHE A 518 -16.01 -0.43 9.69
N PRO A 519 -14.93 0.01 10.36
CA PRO A 519 -13.58 -0.22 9.87
C PRO A 519 -13.26 -1.70 9.90
N GLY A 520 -12.50 -2.15 8.90
CA GLY A 520 -12.10 -3.55 8.77
C GLY A 520 -10.89 -3.70 7.86
N ASP A 521 -10.80 -4.86 7.23
CA ASP A 521 -9.73 -5.19 6.31
C ASP A 521 -9.79 -4.34 5.02
N ILE A 522 -8.66 -4.18 4.33
CA ILE A 522 -8.60 -3.47 3.04
C ILE A 522 -9.50 -4.10 1.96
N ALA A 523 -9.84 -5.38 2.11
CA ALA A 523 -10.79 -6.08 1.25
C ALA A 523 -12.19 -5.43 1.22
N GLN A 524 -12.54 -4.61 2.21
CA GLN A 524 -13.76 -3.80 2.20
C GLN A 524 -13.88 -2.90 0.97
N PHE A 525 -12.76 -2.51 0.38
CA PHE A 525 -12.68 -1.58 -0.75
C PHE A 525 -12.45 -2.28 -2.10
N ALA A 526 -12.30 -3.62 -2.09
CA ALA A 526 -11.97 -4.39 -3.29
C ALA A 526 -13.19 -4.69 -4.19
N SER A 527 -14.39 -4.73 -3.62
CA SER A 527 -15.64 -5.02 -4.34
C SER A 527 -16.79 -4.10 -3.91
N PRO A 528 -17.85 -3.94 -4.72
CA PRO A 528 -19.01 -3.12 -4.36
C PRO A 528 -19.71 -3.54 -3.06
N ALA A 529 -19.59 -4.81 -2.64
CA ALA A 529 -20.15 -5.30 -1.39
C ALA A 529 -19.13 -5.44 -0.26
N GLY A 530 -17.84 -5.10 -0.46
CA GLY A 530 -16.80 -5.36 0.52
C GLY A 530 -17.10 -4.79 1.91
N GLY A 531 -17.53 -3.52 2.00
CA GLY A 531 -17.92 -2.90 3.28
C GLY A 531 -19.24 -3.42 3.89
N ALA A 532 -20.02 -4.18 3.12
CA ALA A 532 -21.26 -4.83 3.58
C ALA A 532 -21.06 -6.33 3.89
N SER A 533 -20.04 -6.98 3.34
CA SER A 533 -19.90 -8.44 3.31
C SER A 533 -19.68 -9.08 4.69
N LEU A 534 -19.84 -10.41 4.76
CA LEU A 534 -19.66 -11.18 5.98
C LEU A 534 -18.19 -11.27 6.43
N GLY A 535 -17.26 -11.47 5.51
CA GLY A 535 -15.85 -11.71 5.83
C GLY A 535 -15.11 -10.46 6.30
N HIS A 536 -15.47 -9.28 5.79
CA HIS A 536 -14.69 -8.05 5.99
C HIS A 536 -15.56 -6.85 6.39
N GLY A 537 -16.87 -6.93 6.21
CA GLY A 537 -17.78 -5.81 6.27
C GLY A 537 -18.79 -5.85 7.42
N THR A 538 -19.82 -5.04 7.26
CA THR A 538 -20.86 -4.78 8.26
C THR A 538 -21.62 -6.03 8.67
N ALA A 539 -21.89 -6.96 7.74
CA ALA A 539 -22.58 -8.21 8.05
C ALA A 539 -21.78 -9.10 9.02
N GLY A 540 -20.45 -9.11 8.92
CA GLY A 540 -19.58 -9.84 9.85
C GLY A 540 -19.61 -9.26 11.25
N VAL A 541 -19.52 -7.93 11.36
CA VAL A 541 -19.58 -7.22 12.65
C VAL A 541 -20.94 -7.43 13.32
N LEU A 542 -22.04 -7.30 12.58
CA LEU A 542 -23.39 -7.54 13.10
C LEU A 542 -23.57 -8.99 13.56
N HIS A 543 -23.04 -9.96 12.82
CA HIS A 543 -23.06 -11.36 13.23
C HIS A 543 -22.30 -11.57 14.56
N ALA A 544 -21.13 -10.96 14.71
CA ALA A 544 -20.34 -11.04 15.94
C ALA A 544 -21.03 -10.36 17.14
N LEU A 545 -21.69 -9.21 16.93
CA LEU A 545 -22.48 -8.53 17.96
C LEU A 545 -23.67 -9.39 18.40
N ASP A 546 -24.43 -9.96 17.46
CA ASP A 546 -25.56 -10.84 17.76
C ASP A 546 -25.11 -12.08 18.57
N ALA A 547 -23.98 -12.69 18.19
CA ALA A 547 -23.39 -13.79 18.94
C ALA A 547 -22.92 -13.39 20.36
N ALA A 548 -22.58 -12.12 20.58
CA ALA A 548 -22.25 -11.57 21.89
C ALA A 548 -23.50 -11.18 22.73
N GLY A 549 -24.70 -11.25 22.15
CA GLY A 549 -25.96 -10.84 22.77
C GLY A 549 -26.30 -9.37 22.59
N GLU A 550 -25.68 -8.70 21.62
CA GLU A 550 -25.77 -7.25 21.40
C GLU A 550 -26.35 -6.93 20.02
N ARG A 551 -27.08 -5.82 19.91
CA ARG A 551 -27.72 -5.39 18.65
C ARG A 551 -27.31 -3.97 18.29
N CYS A 552 -27.28 -3.68 16.99
CA CYS A 552 -26.95 -2.33 16.49
C CYS A 552 -27.96 -1.93 15.40
N PRO A 553 -29.16 -1.43 15.76
CA PRO A 553 -30.21 -1.12 14.80
C PRO A 553 -29.79 -0.13 13.70
N GLU A 554 -28.92 0.82 14.03
CA GLU A 554 -28.35 1.79 13.08
C GLU A 554 -27.53 1.11 11.98
N ALA A 555 -26.65 0.17 12.34
CA ALA A 555 -25.85 -0.58 11.37
C ALA A 555 -26.69 -1.64 10.62
N GLU A 556 -27.74 -2.18 11.25
CA GLU A 556 -28.72 -3.04 10.55
C GLU A 556 -29.44 -2.26 9.45
N GLN A 557 -29.92 -1.04 9.75
CA GLN A 557 -30.53 -0.15 8.76
C GLN A 557 -29.55 0.25 7.66
N TRP A 558 -28.29 0.50 8.02
CA TRP A 558 -27.23 0.75 7.04
C TRP A 558 -27.09 -0.42 6.07
N LEU A 559 -27.00 -1.66 6.58
CA LEU A 559 -26.87 -2.86 5.75
C LEU A 559 -28.09 -3.04 4.83
N LEU A 560 -29.30 -2.93 5.38
CA LEU A 560 -30.56 -3.01 4.62
C LEU A 560 -30.64 -1.98 3.49
N ALA A 561 -30.13 -0.76 3.71
CA ALA A 561 -30.14 0.27 2.66
C ALA A 561 -29.27 -0.10 1.45
N ARG A 562 -28.21 -0.90 1.63
CA ARG A 562 -27.28 -1.31 0.55
C ARG A 562 -27.72 -2.57 -0.17
N THR A 563 -28.71 -3.30 0.35
CA THR A 563 -29.21 -4.55 -0.27
C THR A 563 -30.40 -4.34 -1.20
N LYS A 564 -31.05 -3.16 -1.17
CA LYS A 564 -32.23 -2.85 -2.00
C LYS A 564 -31.97 -2.92 -3.51
N ALA A 565 -30.78 -2.50 -3.94
CA ALA A 565 -30.37 -2.52 -5.34
C ALA A 565 -28.85 -2.75 -5.42
N PRO A 566 -28.39 -4.03 -5.38
CA PRO A 566 -26.98 -4.34 -5.46
C PRO A 566 -26.35 -3.77 -6.73
N ALA A 567 -25.15 -3.21 -6.62
CA ALA A 567 -24.44 -2.69 -7.77
C ALA A 567 -24.04 -3.82 -8.72
N SER A 568 -23.97 -3.53 -10.02
CA SER A 568 -23.44 -4.49 -11.00
C SER A 568 -22.02 -4.92 -10.63
N GLY A 569 -21.72 -6.21 -10.77
CA GLY A 569 -20.43 -6.80 -10.37
C GLY A 569 -20.29 -7.08 -8.88
N THR A 570 -21.37 -6.97 -8.10
CA THR A 570 -21.36 -7.43 -6.70
C THR A 570 -21.18 -8.95 -6.63
N PRO A 571 -20.19 -9.46 -5.88
CA PRO A 571 -20.01 -10.91 -5.72
C PRO A 571 -21.22 -11.58 -5.07
N CYS A 572 -21.46 -12.85 -5.41
CA CYS A 572 -22.54 -13.64 -4.82
C CYS A 572 -22.12 -14.48 -3.60
N GLY A 573 -20.83 -14.56 -3.30
CA GLY A 573 -20.28 -15.51 -2.35
C GLY A 573 -20.67 -15.30 -0.89
N LEU A 574 -20.28 -16.27 -0.05
CA LEU A 574 -20.59 -16.30 1.38
C LEU A 574 -19.79 -15.25 2.16
N TYR A 575 -18.49 -15.09 1.91
CA TYR A 575 -17.65 -14.18 2.71
C TYR A 575 -17.47 -12.80 2.05
N ASP A 576 -17.59 -12.72 0.73
CA ASP A 576 -17.27 -11.53 -0.07
C ASP A 576 -18.50 -10.90 -0.75
N GLY A 577 -19.69 -11.51 -0.58
CA GLY A 577 -20.84 -11.20 -1.43
C GLY A 577 -22.21 -11.31 -0.78
N LEU A 578 -23.22 -11.35 -1.66
CA LEU A 578 -24.64 -11.28 -1.30
C LEU A 578 -25.11 -12.44 -0.42
N ALA A 579 -24.58 -13.67 -0.60
CA ALA A 579 -25.02 -14.81 0.18
C ALA A 579 -24.72 -14.62 1.69
N GLY A 580 -23.53 -14.11 2.03
CA GLY A 580 -23.21 -13.78 3.42
C GLY A 580 -24.11 -12.73 4.03
N ILE A 581 -24.43 -11.70 3.23
CA ILE A 581 -25.31 -10.62 3.66
C ILE A 581 -26.72 -11.15 3.92
N ALA A 582 -27.27 -11.95 3.00
CA ALA A 582 -28.58 -12.58 3.14
C ALA A 582 -28.63 -13.48 4.39
N TRP A 583 -27.60 -14.30 4.60
CA TRP A 583 -27.49 -15.16 5.78
C TRP A 583 -27.49 -14.36 7.08
N THR A 584 -26.73 -13.27 7.17
CA THR A 584 -26.71 -12.41 8.35
C THR A 584 -28.06 -11.73 8.57
N LEU A 585 -28.72 -11.22 7.52
CA LEU A 585 -30.02 -10.56 7.64
C LEU A 585 -31.09 -11.51 8.19
N ASP A 586 -31.14 -12.75 7.70
CA ASP A 586 -32.08 -13.76 8.23
C ASP A 586 -31.84 -14.04 9.72
N ARG A 587 -30.57 -14.14 10.15
CA ARG A 587 -30.24 -14.32 11.57
C ARG A 587 -30.67 -13.17 12.46
N LEU A 588 -30.61 -11.95 11.94
CA LEU A 588 -31.01 -10.74 12.66
C LEU A 588 -32.54 -10.53 12.66
N GLY A 589 -33.30 -11.36 11.93
CA GLY A 589 -34.76 -11.30 11.84
C GLY A 589 -35.30 -10.54 10.62
N HIS A 590 -34.44 -10.12 9.69
CA HIS A 590 -34.80 -9.46 8.42
C HIS A 590 -34.97 -10.52 7.31
N THR A 591 -35.86 -11.49 7.56
CA THR A 591 -35.98 -12.70 6.72
C THR A 591 -36.48 -12.39 5.31
N GLN A 592 -37.40 -11.44 5.11
CA GLN A 592 -37.88 -11.12 3.77
C GLN A 592 -36.77 -10.56 2.88
N GLU A 593 -35.99 -9.62 3.41
CA GLU A 593 -34.86 -9.01 2.69
C GLU A 593 -33.76 -10.04 2.39
N ALA A 594 -33.56 -11.02 3.27
CA ALA A 594 -32.68 -12.15 3.01
C ALA A 594 -33.18 -13.03 1.85
N LEU A 595 -34.49 -13.30 1.78
CA LEU A 595 -35.10 -14.07 0.68
C LEU A 595 -35.06 -13.32 -0.66
N ASP A 596 -35.27 -12.01 -0.65
CA ASP A 596 -35.16 -11.17 -1.85
C ASP A 596 -33.74 -11.22 -2.45
N LEU A 597 -32.72 -11.14 -1.59
CA LEU A 597 -31.31 -11.32 -2.01
C LEU A 597 -31.05 -12.74 -2.51
N ALA A 598 -31.56 -13.77 -1.84
CA ALA A 598 -31.41 -15.15 -2.26
C ALA A 598 -32.01 -15.39 -3.66
N ALA A 599 -33.16 -14.79 -3.95
CA ALA A 599 -33.80 -14.84 -5.26
C ALA A 599 -33.02 -14.08 -6.35
N LEU A 600 -32.26 -13.03 -6.00
CA LEU A 600 -31.31 -12.41 -6.93
C LEU A 600 -30.15 -13.36 -7.23
N ILE A 601 -29.52 -13.94 -6.20
CA ILE A 601 -28.41 -14.88 -6.36
C ILE A 601 -28.80 -16.10 -7.20
N ALA A 602 -30.01 -16.65 -6.98
CA ALA A 602 -30.50 -17.81 -7.73
C ALA A 602 -30.67 -17.57 -9.25
N ARG A 603 -30.67 -16.31 -9.69
CA ARG A 603 -30.76 -15.93 -11.11
C ARG A 603 -29.41 -15.76 -11.80
N GLU A 604 -28.32 -15.76 -11.03
CA GLU A 604 -26.97 -15.60 -11.55
C GLU A 604 -26.45 -16.91 -12.17
N PRO A 605 -25.45 -16.86 -13.08
CA PRO A 605 -24.86 -18.05 -13.69
C PRO A 605 -23.92 -18.78 -12.71
N LEU A 606 -24.48 -19.38 -11.66
CA LEU A 606 -23.73 -20.00 -10.56
C LEU A 606 -22.77 -21.12 -11.00
N HIS A 607 -23.09 -21.83 -12.09
CA HIS A 607 -22.24 -22.88 -12.67
C HIS A 607 -20.88 -22.37 -13.17
N ALA A 608 -20.76 -21.07 -13.45
CA ALA A 608 -19.50 -20.44 -13.87
C ALA A 608 -18.59 -20.04 -12.69
N LEU A 609 -19.07 -20.15 -11.46
CA LEU A 609 -18.31 -19.83 -10.25
C LEU A 609 -17.47 -21.03 -9.79
N PRO A 610 -16.32 -20.80 -9.13
CA PRO A 610 -15.50 -21.88 -8.60
C PRO A 610 -16.24 -22.67 -7.49
N PRO A 611 -15.92 -23.95 -7.27
CA PRO A 611 -16.53 -24.79 -6.23
C PRO A 611 -15.97 -24.50 -4.82
N ALA A 612 -15.79 -23.22 -4.48
CA ALA A 612 -15.15 -22.78 -3.24
C ALA A 612 -16.18 -22.35 -2.17
N LEU A 613 -15.80 -22.43 -0.89
CA LEU A 613 -16.63 -21.93 0.22
C LEU A 613 -16.67 -20.40 0.28
N HIS A 614 -15.53 -19.74 0.02
CA HIS A 614 -15.38 -18.30 0.27
C HIS A 614 -16.26 -17.45 -0.65
N GLY A 615 -15.99 -17.51 -1.95
CA GLY A 615 -16.69 -16.75 -3.00
C GLY A 615 -17.47 -17.61 -3.99
N GLY A 616 -17.59 -18.93 -3.73
CA GLY A 616 -17.96 -19.92 -4.73
C GLY A 616 -19.24 -20.69 -4.45
N GLN A 617 -19.49 -21.70 -5.29
CA GLN A 617 -20.72 -22.50 -5.31
C GLN A 617 -21.04 -23.13 -3.96
N ALA A 618 -20.05 -23.66 -3.25
CA ALA A 618 -20.27 -24.35 -1.98
C ALA A 618 -20.83 -23.40 -0.90
N GLY A 619 -20.30 -22.17 -0.81
CA GLY A 619 -20.81 -21.16 0.13
C GLY A 619 -22.22 -20.70 -0.24
N ILE A 620 -22.49 -20.52 -1.53
CA ILE A 620 -23.80 -20.11 -2.05
C ILE A 620 -24.84 -21.19 -1.76
N ALA A 621 -24.55 -22.45 -2.09
CA ALA A 621 -25.46 -23.58 -1.86
C ALA A 621 -25.82 -23.74 -0.38
N LEU A 622 -24.86 -23.58 0.53
CA LEU A 622 -25.10 -23.62 1.98
C LEU A 622 -26.11 -22.55 2.42
N VAL A 623 -25.97 -21.32 1.94
CA VAL A 623 -26.88 -20.22 2.30
C VAL A 623 -28.25 -20.43 1.68
N LEU A 624 -28.32 -20.67 0.37
CA LEU A 624 -29.59 -20.84 -0.33
C LEU A 624 -30.37 -22.02 0.23
N GLY A 625 -29.71 -23.15 0.49
CA GLY A 625 -30.33 -24.32 1.14
C GLY A 625 -30.85 -24.01 2.54
N THR A 626 -30.09 -23.26 3.34
CA THR A 626 -30.50 -22.83 4.69
C THR A 626 -31.74 -21.93 4.65
N LEU A 627 -31.76 -20.93 3.76
CA LEU A 627 -32.90 -20.03 3.61
C LEU A 627 -34.13 -20.76 3.07
N ALA A 628 -33.95 -21.68 2.12
CA ALA A 628 -35.05 -22.47 1.56
C ALA A 628 -35.66 -23.49 2.53
N ALA A 629 -34.95 -23.86 3.59
CA ALA A 629 -35.50 -24.68 4.67
C ALA A 629 -36.45 -23.88 5.57
N ARG A 630 -36.32 -22.54 5.60
CA ARG A 630 -37.08 -21.63 6.46
C ARG A 630 -38.16 -20.84 5.71
N ALA A 631 -38.05 -20.76 4.38
CA ALA A 631 -38.99 -20.05 3.50
C ALA A 631 -40.33 -20.78 3.32
N GLY A 632 -41.37 -20.03 2.91
CA GLY A 632 -42.63 -20.61 2.46
C GLY A 632 -42.47 -21.44 1.18
N SER A 633 -43.42 -22.33 0.89
CA SER A 633 -43.32 -23.31 -0.22
C SER A 633 -43.07 -22.67 -1.59
N ALA A 634 -43.66 -21.50 -1.88
CA ALA A 634 -43.50 -20.80 -3.15
C ALA A 634 -42.10 -20.18 -3.34
N GLU A 635 -41.47 -19.74 -2.26
CA GLU A 635 -40.14 -19.12 -2.28
C GLU A 635 -39.03 -20.17 -2.15
N ALA A 636 -39.29 -21.29 -1.47
CA ALA A 636 -38.31 -22.35 -1.23
C ALA A 636 -37.90 -23.10 -2.51
N ALA A 637 -38.82 -23.32 -3.45
CA ALA A 637 -38.57 -24.11 -4.65
C ALA A 637 -37.43 -23.59 -5.54
N PRO A 638 -37.40 -22.30 -5.96
CA PRO A 638 -36.30 -21.78 -6.78
C PRO A 638 -34.97 -21.79 -6.03
N LEU A 639 -34.98 -21.54 -4.72
CA LEU A 639 -33.76 -21.53 -3.91
C LEU A 639 -33.15 -22.94 -3.78
N ARG A 640 -33.98 -23.98 -3.59
CA ARG A 640 -33.52 -25.38 -3.55
C ARG A 640 -32.99 -25.90 -4.88
N ALA A 641 -33.49 -25.35 -5.99
CA ALA A 641 -33.01 -25.74 -7.32
C ALA A 641 -31.66 -25.07 -7.66
N ALA A 642 -31.43 -23.87 -7.13
CA ALA A 642 -30.17 -23.14 -7.31
C ALA A 642 -29.06 -23.60 -6.35
N ALA A 643 -29.44 -24.07 -5.15
CA ALA A 643 -28.54 -24.72 -4.18
C ALA A 643 -28.13 -26.12 -4.64
#